data_AF-A0A5M3WTN0-F1
#
_entry.id   AF-A0A5M3WTN0-F1
#
_cell.length_a   1.000
_cell.length_b   1.000
_cell.length_c   1.000
_cell.angle_alpha   90.00
_cell.angle_beta   90.00
_cell.angle_gamma   90.00
#
_symmetry.space_group_name_H-M   'P 1'
#
loop_
_entity.id
_entity.type
_entity.pdbx_description
1 polymer ?
#
loop_
_entity_poly.entity_id
_entity_poly.type
_entity_poly.pdbx_seq_one_letter_code
_entity_poly.pdbx_strand_id
1 'polypeptide(L)'
;MTFPGGRRAMTAVIALAVLAVAAITWTVWPSEPPPRGQDLTIDVLDGPANDQRVTIDATFFAPASGGKAPAVLLGHGFGGSKSSVRDQAQRLAQHGYAVLTWSARGFGRSTGEIALNSPDYEVKDVQQLVDWLATRPEVRLDAAGDPRVGMAGGSYGGAIALMTAAYDTRIDAIAPQITWHDLADALFPNATGQGPATGVFKKMWAGIFFSAGGNRLAGLSGGASGGLAGLTGGTGTGGSGGAGGLGGTSTSGTGTPGTGTSGTSTPGTSTSGTGTPGTSTSGTGTSGASTPGSGAGETGTGAGSTGASPAPTNAPDISGTPETSGSERPAAMGLTPQQVQCGRFMPTICDIYQEIAEKGQATPQAIDLLRRSSPVSVPGKIRIPSLIIQGQRDSLFPLSHADANARAIAATGAPVEVAWINGGHDGGDSEGDWVFDRTAAWFDTWLKDSATPGNPAAAAYQQTAGQNPAPTAGQNADQTAGKSAATAVPGGAAFTVSRDGGRDPGTRRNTIVHAEGSRYSGLSGTAQTAVTLTGPAQEVANPPGGSPAAISSIPGFGSLLGNSSTGVSAALDLPGQSATFESAPLRAPLHLTGSPTATIRVYGTGQVTLFAKLYDATTGQLAVLPGNLTAPLRVNATPSGTTATIALPAVDRRFDTGRTLRLVLATTDMAYSTPATPAVYQVELASPDLVVPTDGELSAPATGPAWWTWAMPLSALVVAIVLVLVGRVRRADTTQDPELADVPLQITGLTKRYRNGEKAVDDLSFRVERGQVLGLLGPNGAGKTTTMRMLMGLIHPDAGEIKIFGSKVVPGAPVLSRLGSFVEGPGFLPHLSGRDNLELYWRATGRPPADAHLDEALEIAGLGNAVDRAVRTYSQGMRQRLAIAQAMLGLPDLLVLDEPTNGLDPPQIAEMRKVLRSYAAKDRTVIVSSHLLGEVEQTCSHAVVMHRGRLISNGPVAELLSRGHLNGSTRLEDVFLDLIGEQV
;
A
#
# COMPACT_ATOMS: atom_id res chain seq x y z
N MET A 1 -43.75 11.12 40.51
CA MET A 1 -42.32 11.21 40.90
C MET A 1 -41.50 11.60 39.68
N THR A 2 -40.53 12.51 39.82
CA THR A 2 -39.61 12.93 38.75
C THR A 2 -38.28 12.20 38.90
N PHE A 3 -37.85 11.44 37.88
CA PHE A 3 -36.55 10.74 37.89
C PHE A 3 -35.40 11.69 37.48
N PRO A 4 -34.44 12.03 38.38
CA PRO A 4 -33.35 12.94 38.06
C PRO A 4 -32.19 12.19 37.37
N GLY A 5 -32.35 11.86 36.09
CA GLY A 5 -31.27 11.23 35.31
C GLY A 5 -31.47 11.24 33.79
N GLY A 6 -32.69 10.97 33.31
CA GLY A 6 -32.98 10.73 31.89
C GLY A 6 -32.50 11.84 30.94
N ARG A 7 -32.56 13.11 31.34
CA ARG A 7 -32.15 14.24 30.47
C ARG A 7 -30.69 14.19 30.01
N ARG A 8 -29.74 13.75 30.85
CA ARG A 8 -28.31 13.67 30.47
C ARG A 8 -27.98 12.44 29.62
N ALA A 9 -28.64 11.32 29.87
CA ALA A 9 -28.53 10.14 29.01
C ALA A 9 -29.11 10.43 27.62
N MET A 10 -30.27 11.08 27.56
CA MET A 10 -30.95 11.36 26.29
C MET A 10 -30.20 12.37 25.42
N THR A 11 -29.57 13.41 25.97
CA THR A 11 -28.70 14.29 25.17
C THR A 11 -27.44 13.59 24.67
N ALA A 12 -26.85 12.68 25.44
CA ALA A 12 -25.71 11.87 24.97
C ALA A 12 -26.10 10.93 23.82
N VAL A 13 -27.25 10.26 23.91
CA VAL A 13 -27.80 9.41 22.85
C VAL A 13 -28.14 10.24 21.60
N ILE A 14 -28.75 11.41 21.75
CA ILE A 14 -29.06 12.31 20.62
C ILE A 14 -27.76 12.82 19.97
N ALA A 15 -26.74 13.20 20.74
CA ALA A 15 -25.47 13.64 20.18
C ALA A 15 -24.75 12.51 19.42
N LEU A 16 -24.74 11.27 19.94
CA LEU A 16 -24.22 10.11 19.23
C LEU A 16 -25.04 9.77 17.98
N ALA A 17 -26.36 9.89 18.02
CA ALA A 17 -27.22 9.70 16.86
C ALA A 17 -26.97 10.76 15.78
N VAL A 18 -26.81 12.04 16.15
CA VAL A 18 -26.48 13.13 15.22
C VAL A 18 -25.08 12.94 14.63
N LEU A 19 -24.09 12.53 15.41
CA LEU A 19 -22.74 12.23 14.90
C LEU A 19 -22.72 10.99 13.99
N ALA A 20 -23.48 9.94 14.32
CA ALA A 20 -23.62 8.77 13.47
C ALA A 20 -24.36 9.09 12.17
N VAL A 21 -25.45 9.86 12.23
CA VAL A 21 -26.15 10.35 11.04
C VAL A 21 -25.25 11.25 10.22
N ALA A 22 -24.51 12.19 10.82
CA ALA A 22 -23.56 13.05 10.11
C ALA A 22 -22.47 12.24 9.39
N ALA A 23 -21.87 11.25 10.07
CA ALA A 23 -20.88 10.36 9.48
C ALA A 23 -21.48 9.51 8.33
N ILE A 24 -22.69 8.97 8.49
CA ILE A 24 -23.39 8.23 7.44
C ILE A 24 -23.75 9.16 6.26
N THR A 25 -24.23 10.37 6.50
CA THR A 25 -24.51 11.32 5.42
C THR A 25 -23.24 11.78 4.72
N TRP A 26 -22.07 11.77 5.39
CA TRP A 26 -20.79 12.07 4.76
C TRP A 26 -20.26 10.91 3.91
N THR A 27 -20.37 9.67 4.39
CA THR A 27 -19.96 8.47 3.62
C THR A 27 -20.95 8.05 2.52
N VAL A 28 -22.19 8.55 2.58
CA VAL A 28 -23.27 8.29 1.61
C VAL A 28 -23.66 9.58 0.86
N TRP A 29 -22.92 10.68 1.02
CA TRP A 29 -23.13 11.87 0.18
C TRP A 29 -22.81 11.48 -1.27
N PRO A 30 -23.71 11.69 -2.24
CA PRO A 30 -23.43 11.34 -3.62
C PRO A 30 -22.30 12.24 -4.14
N SER A 31 -21.12 11.65 -4.36
CA SER A 31 -20.14 12.24 -5.25
C SER A 31 -20.75 12.32 -6.65
N GLU A 32 -20.62 13.49 -7.30
CA GLU A 32 -21.17 13.67 -8.63
C GLU A 32 -20.51 12.67 -9.61
N PRO A 33 -21.29 12.01 -10.49
CA PRO A 33 -20.76 11.01 -11.39
C PRO A 33 -19.69 11.67 -12.28
N PRO A 34 -18.50 11.05 -12.44
CA PRO A 34 -17.37 11.70 -13.09
C PRO A 34 -17.74 12.12 -14.52
N PRO A 35 -17.32 13.33 -14.96
CA PRO A 35 -17.72 13.90 -16.24
C PRO A 35 -17.38 12.94 -17.38
N ARG A 36 -18.39 12.62 -18.18
CA ARG A 36 -18.28 11.66 -19.29
C ARG A 36 -17.69 12.39 -20.49
N GLY A 37 -16.45 12.03 -20.83
CA GLY A 37 -15.80 12.52 -22.04
C GLY A 37 -16.55 12.07 -23.30
N GLN A 38 -16.87 13.02 -24.17
CA GLN A 38 -17.38 12.80 -25.51
C GLN A 38 -16.22 12.46 -26.44
N ASP A 39 -16.19 11.23 -26.97
CA ASP A 39 -15.24 10.82 -27.99
C ASP A 39 -15.62 11.42 -29.35
N LEU A 40 -14.62 11.97 -30.06
CA LEU A 40 -14.79 12.62 -31.37
C LEU A 40 -13.55 12.45 -32.26
N THR A 41 -13.67 12.88 -33.51
CA THR A 41 -12.56 13.04 -34.46
C THR A 41 -12.53 14.48 -34.96
N ILE A 42 -11.33 15.05 -35.10
CA ILE A 42 -11.10 16.39 -35.65
C ILE A 42 -10.20 16.24 -36.87
N ASP A 43 -10.69 16.63 -38.05
CA ASP A 43 -9.88 16.67 -39.26
C ASP A 43 -9.05 17.95 -39.30
N VAL A 44 -7.77 17.80 -39.59
CA VAL A 44 -6.75 18.86 -39.61
C VAL A 44 -6.00 18.87 -40.95
N LEU A 45 -5.43 20.02 -41.29
CA LEU A 45 -4.65 20.24 -42.50
C LEU A 45 -3.23 20.69 -42.14
N ASP A 46 -2.22 19.98 -42.64
CA ASP A 46 -0.85 20.05 -42.11
C ASP A 46 0.25 19.80 -43.17
N GLY A 47 1.48 19.62 -42.71
CA GLY A 47 2.68 19.47 -43.53
C GLY A 47 3.28 20.81 -43.92
N PRO A 48 4.52 20.85 -44.46
CA PRO A 48 5.22 22.09 -44.80
C PRO A 48 4.44 23.02 -45.75
N ALA A 49 3.59 22.46 -46.62
CA ALA A 49 2.75 23.20 -47.56
C ALA A 49 1.30 23.40 -47.09
N ASN A 50 0.91 22.89 -45.91
CA ASN A 50 -0.47 22.88 -45.40
C ASN A 50 -1.46 22.20 -46.37
N ASP A 51 -1.10 21.02 -46.87
CA ASP A 51 -1.82 20.25 -47.90
C ASP A 51 -2.16 18.81 -47.47
N GLN A 52 -1.54 18.29 -46.41
CA GLN A 52 -1.77 16.93 -45.91
C GLN A 52 -2.99 16.90 -44.98
N ARG A 53 -3.88 15.93 -45.17
CA ARG A 53 -5.08 15.76 -44.34
C ARG A 53 -4.89 14.64 -43.34
N VAL A 54 -5.00 14.96 -42.05
CA VAL A 54 -4.94 14.01 -40.94
C VAL A 54 -6.24 14.10 -40.14
N THR A 55 -6.65 12.98 -39.55
CA THR A 55 -7.80 12.87 -38.65
C THR A 55 -7.28 12.55 -37.26
N ILE A 56 -7.54 13.43 -36.30
CA ILE A 56 -7.09 13.32 -34.91
C ILE A 56 -8.20 12.73 -34.03
N ASP A 57 -7.92 11.61 -33.38
CA ASP A 57 -8.82 10.96 -32.42
C ASP A 57 -8.74 11.64 -31.05
N ALA A 58 -9.83 12.27 -30.62
CA ALA A 58 -9.89 13.14 -29.44
C ALA A 58 -11.04 12.81 -28.49
N THR A 59 -10.96 13.29 -27.24
CA THR A 59 -12.03 13.18 -26.24
C THR A 59 -12.18 14.52 -25.53
N PHE A 60 -13.38 15.09 -25.58
CA PHE A 60 -13.71 16.36 -24.91
C PHE A 60 -14.50 16.11 -23.62
N PHE A 61 -14.09 16.74 -22.52
CA PHE A 61 -14.74 16.70 -21.22
C PHE A 61 -15.26 18.11 -20.90
N ALA A 62 -16.57 18.25 -20.77
CA ALA A 62 -17.18 19.50 -20.32
C ALA A 62 -16.91 19.73 -18.81
N PRO A 63 -16.81 20.98 -18.34
CA PRO A 63 -16.59 21.29 -16.94
C PRO A 63 -17.77 20.83 -16.08
N ALA A 64 -17.48 20.18 -14.94
CA ALA A 64 -18.51 19.66 -14.03
C ALA A 64 -19.40 20.77 -13.43
N SER A 65 -18.86 21.99 -13.26
CA SER A 65 -19.61 23.18 -12.84
C SER A 65 -20.71 23.61 -13.83
N GLY A 66 -20.68 23.11 -15.06
CA GLY A 66 -21.40 23.70 -16.19
C GLY A 66 -20.90 25.09 -16.57
N GLY A 67 -21.55 25.69 -17.56
CA GLY A 67 -21.22 27.03 -18.07
C GLY A 67 -19.96 27.07 -18.94
N LYS A 68 -19.34 28.25 -19.01
CA LYS A 68 -18.07 28.48 -19.72
C LYS A 68 -16.89 28.39 -18.75
N ALA A 69 -15.93 27.52 -19.05
CA ALA A 69 -14.70 27.34 -18.29
C ALA A 69 -13.45 27.61 -19.16
N PRO A 70 -12.30 27.95 -18.58
CA PRO A 70 -11.03 27.86 -19.29
C PRO A 70 -10.80 26.42 -19.78
N ALA A 71 -10.04 26.28 -20.86
CA ALA A 71 -9.69 25.00 -21.44
C ALA A 71 -8.32 24.48 -20.95
N VAL A 72 -8.15 23.15 -20.93
CA VAL A 72 -6.84 22.50 -20.83
C VAL A 72 -6.69 21.45 -21.93
N LEU A 73 -5.60 21.56 -22.68
CA LEU A 73 -5.12 20.55 -23.63
C LEU A 73 -4.20 19.57 -22.89
N LEU A 74 -4.50 18.27 -22.95
CA LEU A 74 -3.68 17.22 -22.34
C LEU A 74 -3.04 16.31 -23.41
N GLY A 75 -1.72 16.47 -23.57
CA GLY A 75 -0.89 15.65 -24.47
C GLY A 75 -0.39 14.38 -23.78
N HIS A 76 -0.40 13.25 -24.50
CA HIS A 76 0.09 11.97 -23.98
C HIS A 76 1.61 11.79 -24.15
N GLY A 77 2.22 10.98 -23.28
CA GLY A 77 3.61 10.51 -23.45
C GLY A 77 3.78 9.58 -24.65
N PHE A 78 5.03 9.36 -25.07
CA PHE A 78 5.32 8.56 -26.28
C PHE A 78 4.80 7.12 -26.15
N GLY A 79 4.23 6.56 -27.22
CA GLY A 79 3.56 5.24 -27.19
C GLY A 79 2.16 5.25 -26.57
N GLY A 80 1.75 6.35 -25.91
CA GLY A 80 0.41 6.53 -25.33
C GLY A 80 -0.67 6.90 -26.36
N SER A 81 -1.80 7.36 -25.83
CA SER A 81 -2.94 7.88 -26.59
C SER A 81 -3.79 8.80 -25.71
N LYS A 82 -4.88 9.36 -26.25
CA LYS A 82 -5.89 10.11 -25.49
C LYS A 82 -6.42 9.39 -24.24
N SER A 83 -6.40 8.05 -24.23
CA SER A 83 -6.81 7.22 -23.10
C SER A 83 -5.80 7.22 -21.96
N SER A 84 -4.51 7.42 -22.24
CA SER A 84 -3.42 7.42 -21.25
C SER A 84 -3.47 8.62 -20.28
N VAL A 85 -4.22 9.66 -20.64
CA VAL A 85 -4.43 10.89 -19.85
C VAL A 85 -5.91 11.06 -19.42
N ARG A 86 -6.73 10.02 -19.57
CA ARG A 86 -8.19 10.10 -19.34
C ARG A 86 -8.55 10.43 -17.89
N ASP A 87 -7.87 9.84 -16.92
CA ASP A 87 -8.16 10.04 -15.50
C ASP A 87 -7.75 11.46 -15.04
N GLN A 88 -6.63 11.97 -15.56
CA GLN A 88 -6.21 13.36 -15.39
C GLN A 88 -7.22 14.33 -16.00
N ALA A 89 -7.76 14.02 -17.18
CA ALA A 89 -8.78 14.84 -17.83
C ALA A 89 -10.10 14.87 -17.04
N GLN A 90 -10.53 13.73 -16.50
CA GLN A 90 -11.72 13.68 -15.65
C GLN A 90 -11.55 14.46 -14.35
N ARG A 91 -10.38 14.38 -13.68
CA ARG A 91 -10.08 15.20 -12.50
C ARG A 91 -10.03 16.70 -12.82
N LEU A 92 -9.41 17.12 -13.93
CA LEU A 92 -9.42 18.55 -14.33
C LEU A 92 -10.84 19.04 -14.67
N ALA A 93 -11.67 18.21 -15.31
CA ALA A 93 -13.06 18.54 -15.59
C ALA A 93 -13.92 18.63 -14.32
N GLN A 94 -13.66 17.78 -13.32
CA GLN A 94 -14.21 17.92 -11.95
C GLN A 94 -13.74 19.21 -11.27
N HIS A 95 -12.48 19.61 -11.49
CA HIS A 95 -11.91 20.88 -11.01
C HIS A 95 -12.35 22.11 -11.82
N GLY A 96 -13.37 21.97 -12.67
CA GLY A 96 -14.02 23.09 -13.37
C GLY A 96 -13.32 23.58 -14.63
N TYR A 97 -12.57 22.73 -15.34
CA TYR A 97 -12.03 23.01 -16.67
C TYR A 97 -12.84 22.34 -17.79
N ALA A 98 -12.87 22.96 -18.97
CA ALA A 98 -13.11 22.22 -20.20
C ALA A 98 -11.81 21.50 -20.58
N VAL A 99 -11.82 20.21 -20.93
CA VAL A 99 -10.59 19.45 -21.19
C VAL A 99 -10.65 18.73 -22.52
N LEU A 100 -9.61 18.86 -23.34
CA LEU A 100 -9.46 18.13 -24.59
C LEU A 100 -8.21 17.24 -24.52
N THR A 101 -8.41 15.93 -24.54
CA THR A 101 -7.34 14.95 -24.78
C THR A 101 -7.35 14.57 -26.25
N TRP A 102 -6.18 14.28 -26.83
CA TRP A 102 -6.08 13.75 -28.18
C TRP A 102 -5.02 12.65 -28.26
N SER A 103 -5.09 11.83 -29.30
CA SER A 103 -3.98 10.99 -29.72
C SER A 103 -3.26 11.72 -30.84
N ALA A 104 -1.95 11.96 -30.72
CA ALA A 104 -1.18 12.61 -31.78
C ALA A 104 -1.22 11.80 -33.08
N ARG A 105 -0.85 12.42 -34.22
CA ARG A 105 -0.73 11.72 -35.50
C ARG A 105 0.09 10.44 -35.37
N GLY A 106 -0.34 9.37 -36.04
CA GLY A 106 0.31 8.07 -35.89
C GLY A 106 0.20 7.45 -34.49
N PHE A 107 -0.69 7.91 -33.59
CA PHE A 107 -1.02 7.25 -32.31
C PHE A 107 -2.52 7.02 -32.15
N GLY A 108 -2.91 6.10 -31.25
CA GLY A 108 -4.32 5.73 -31.05
C GLY A 108 -4.99 5.33 -32.37
N ARG A 109 -6.17 5.91 -32.65
CA ARG A 109 -6.89 5.79 -33.93
C ARG A 109 -6.62 6.97 -34.90
N SER A 110 -5.74 7.90 -34.54
CA SER A 110 -5.40 9.04 -35.41
C SER A 110 -4.63 8.57 -36.64
N THR A 111 -4.86 9.22 -37.78
CA THR A 111 -4.13 8.96 -39.03
C THR A 111 -2.81 9.73 -39.06
N GLY A 112 -2.15 9.83 -40.23
CA GLY A 112 -0.82 10.41 -40.36
C GLY A 112 0.30 9.55 -39.78
N GLU A 113 1.51 10.07 -39.80
CA GLU A 113 2.74 9.40 -39.37
C GLU A 113 3.48 10.28 -38.34
N ILE A 114 4.11 9.66 -37.34
CA ILE A 114 4.72 10.33 -36.18
C ILE A 114 5.84 11.27 -36.66
N ALA A 115 5.74 12.55 -36.30
CA ALA A 115 6.58 13.63 -36.78
C ALA A 115 7.47 14.26 -35.69
N LEU A 116 7.54 13.64 -34.49
CA LEU A 116 8.34 14.08 -33.35
C LEU A 116 8.12 15.55 -32.98
N ASN A 117 6.88 15.92 -32.67
CA ASN A 117 6.50 17.29 -32.29
C ASN A 117 6.93 18.38 -33.29
N SER A 118 7.14 18.02 -34.56
CA SER A 118 7.64 18.94 -35.59
C SER A 118 6.71 20.14 -35.78
N PRO A 119 7.27 21.37 -35.91
CA PRO A 119 6.49 22.59 -36.16
C PRO A 119 5.77 22.59 -37.51
N ASP A 120 6.20 21.76 -38.46
CA ASP A 120 5.55 21.62 -39.77
C ASP A 120 4.32 20.71 -39.74
N TYR A 121 4.13 19.94 -38.67
CA TYR A 121 3.15 18.86 -38.55
C TYR A 121 2.37 18.91 -37.22
N GLU A 122 2.90 18.32 -36.15
CA GLU A 122 2.18 18.12 -34.87
C GLU A 122 1.82 19.42 -34.15
N VAL A 123 2.62 20.48 -34.30
CA VAL A 123 2.23 21.80 -33.76
C VAL A 123 1.00 22.35 -34.47
N LYS A 124 0.86 22.12 -35.79
CA LYS A 124 -0.30 22.54 -36.58
C LYS A 124 -1.55 21.72 -36.27
N ASP A 125 -1.38 20.45 -35.88
CA ASP A 125 -2.48 19.65 -35.31
C ASP A 125 -3.05 20.38 -34.09
N VAL A 126 -2.18 20.72 -33.13
CA VAL A 126 -2.61 21.35 -31.88
C VAL A 126 -3.16 22.76 -32.10
N GLN A 127 -2.61 23.55 -33.03
CA GLN A 127 -3.20 24.84 -33.42
C GLN A 127 -4.66 24.70 -33.88
N GLN A 128 -4.97 23.63 -34.65
CA GLN A 128 -6.34 23.33 -35.08
C GLN A 128 -7.21 22.70 -33.97
N LEU A 129 -6.61 22.08 -32.95
CA LEU A 129 -7.32 21.72 -31.70
C LEU A 129 -7.67 22.96 -30.87
N VAL A 130 -6.81 24.00 -30.85
CA VAL A 130 -7.11 25.31 -30.25
C VAL A 130 -8.22 26.02 -31.03
N ASP A 131 -8.17 26.00 -32.36
CA ASP A 131 -9.26 26.52 -33.22
C ASP A 131 -10.59 25.81 -32.92
N TRP A 132 -10.57 24.48 -32.79
CA TRP A 132 -11.75 23.70 -32.43
C TRP A 132 -12.28 24.08 -31.03
N LEU A 133 -11.40 24.23 -30.04
CA LEU A 133 -11.77 24.70 -28.68
C LEU A 133 -12.41 26.09 -28.72
N ALA A 134 -11.93 26.99 -29.58
CA ALA A 134 -12.49 28.34 -29.74
C ALA A 134 -13.96 28.34 -30.22
N THR A 135 -14.43 27.26 -30.87
CA THR A 135 -15.83 27.12 -31.29
C THR A 135 -16.78 26.64 -30.19
N ARG A 136 -16.26 26.19 -29.04
CA ARG A 136 -17.05 25.47 -28.04
C ARG A 136 -17.90 26.39 -27.14
N PRO A 137 -19.21 26.16 -26.99
CA PRO A 137 -20.04 26.93 -26.07
C PRO A 137 -19.65 26.73 -24.59
N GLU A 138 -18.99 25.61 -24.26
CA GLU A 138 -18.47 25.29 -22.92
C GLU A 138 -17.11 25.95 -22.61
N VAL A 139 -16.44 26.50 -23.62
CA VAL A 139 -15.09 27.10 -23.48
C VAL A 139 -15.22 28.61 -23.32
N ARG A 140 -14.41 29.15 -22.40
CA ARG A 140 -14.22 30.58 -22.18
C ARG A 140 -13.24 31.12 -23.21
N LEU A 141 -13.61 32.25 -23.82
CA LEU A 141 -12.79 32.96 -24.78
C LEU A 141 -12.40 34.30 -24.17
N ASP A 142 -11.14 34.70 -24.34
CA ASP A 142 -10.67 36.03 -23.94
C ASP A 142 -10.79 37.03 -25.12
N ALA A 143 -10.76 36.54 -26.37
CA ALA A 143 -11.17 37.26 -27.57
C ALA A 143 -11.88 36.33 -28.59
N ALA A 144 -12.42 36.90 -29.68
CA ALA A 144 -13.14 36.11 -30.69
C ALA A 144 -12.18 35.21 -31.49
N GLY A 145 -12.30 33.89 -31.34
CA GLY A 145 -11.35 32.91 -31.90
C GLY A 145 -10.15 32.58 -30.99
N ASP A 146 -10.17 33.10 -29.76
CA ASP A 146 -9.05 33.07 -28.82
C ASP A 146 -9.52 32.46 -27.47
N PRO A 147 -9.36 31.13 -27.29
CA PRO A 147 -9.84 30.43 -26.11
C PRO A 147 -8.82 30.55 -24.97
N ARG A 148 -9.28 30.85 -23.75
CA ARG A 148 -8.42 30.84 -22.56
C ARG A 148 -7.98 29.40 -22.28
N VAL A 149 -6.74 29.03 -22.64
CA VAL A 149 -6.28 27.63 -22.71
C VAL A 149 -4.87 27.43 -22.15
N GLY A 150 -4.71 26.41 -21.32
CA GLY A 150 -3.40 25.90 -20.93
C GLY A 150 -3.08 24.54 -21.55
N MET A 151 -1.80 24.15 -21.52
CA MET A 151 -1.36 22.81 -21.95
C MET A 151 -0.55 22.09 -20.88
N ALA A 152 -0.81 20.80 -20.69
CA ALA A 152 0.03 19.92 -19.87
C ALA A 152 0.24 18.55 -20.52
N GLY A 153 1.28 17.85 -20.09
CA GLY A 153 1.56 16.49 -20.54
C GLY A 153 2.91 15.99 -20.08
N GLY A 154 3.03 14.66 -19.99
CA GLY A 154 4.29 13.98 -19.67
C GLY A 154 5.09 13.63 -20.92
N SER A 155 6.42 13.70 -20.86
CA SER A 155 7.31 13.24 -21.94
C SER A 155 7.01 13.96 -23.25
N TYR A 156 6.62 13.23 -24.30
CA TYR A 156 6.13 13.75 -25.58
C TYR A 156 5.02 14.81 -25.43
N GLY A 157 4.11 14.64 -24.47
CA GLY A 157 3.05 15.58 -24.14
C GLY A 157 3.55 16.90 -23.55
N GLY A 158 4.69 16.87 -22.85
CA GLY A 158 5.34 18.07 -22.32
C GLY A 158 6.13 18.82 -23.40
N ALA A 159 6.76 18.09 -24.32
CA ALA A 159 7.49 18.68 -25.44
C ALA A 159 6.55 19.36 -26.44
N ILE A 160 5.42 18.75 -26.80
CA ILE A 160 4.43 19.43 -27.65
C ILE A 160 3.82 20.67 -26.97
N ALA A 161 3.65 20.67 -25.63
CA ALA A 161 3.22 21.87 -24.91
C ALA A 161 4.25 23.01 -25.00
N LEU A 162 5.54 22.72 -24.82
CA LEU A 162 6.65 23.68 -24.99
C LEU A 162 6.74 24.19 -26.44
N MET A 163 6.59 23.30 -27.42
CA MET A 163 6.66 23.67 -28.84
C MET A 163 5.44 24.50 -29.26
N THR A 164 4.21 24.09 -28.94
CA THR A 164 3.01 24.88 -29.28
C THR A 164 3.03 26.27 -28.64
N ALA A 165 3.47 26.40 -27.38
CA ALA A 165 3.66 27.68 -26.70
C ALA A 165 4.70 28.62 -27.36
N ALA A 166 5.49 28.14 -28.33
CA ALA A 166 6.44 28.92 -29.11
C ALA A 166 5.93 29.30 -30.52
N TYR A 167 4.76 28.81 -30.92
CA TYR A 167 4.19 28.96 -32.27
C TYR A 167 2.71 29.40 -32.28
N ASP A 168 1.96 29.16 -31.21
CA ASP A 168 0.61 29.69 -30.99
C ASP A 168 0.61 30.60 -29.76
N THR A 169 0.28 31.88 -29.96
CA THR A 169 0.27 32.89 -28.90
C THR A 169 -0.98 32.83 -28.01
N ARG A 170 -1.94 31.95 -28.31
CA ARG A 170 -3.19 31.77 -27.56
C ARG A 170 -3.05 30.82 -26.37
N ILE A 171 -1.90 30.18 -26.19
CA ILE A 171 -1.63 29.34 -25.02
C ILE A 171 -1.24 30.25 -23.84
N ASP A 172 -2.07 30.32 -22.80
CA ASP A 172 -1.86 31.22 -21.67
C ASP A 172 -0.82 30.73 -20.65
N ALA A 173 -0.76 29.42 -20.43
CA ALA A 173 0.10 28.79 -19.43
C ALA A 173 0.38 27.33 -19.76
N ILE A 174 1.56 26.83 -19.39
CA ILE A 174 1.93 25.43 -19.59
C ILE A 174 2.46 24.76 -18.32
N ALA A 175 2.24 23.45 -18.23
CA ALA A 175 2.81 22.58 -17.21
C ALA A 175 3.43 21.31 -17.87
N PRO A 176 4.56 21.45 -18.60
CA PRO A 176 5.28 20.32 -19.18
C PRO A 176 5.95 19.47 -18.09
N GLN A 177 5.81 18.16 -18.21
CA GLN A 177 6.29 17.20 -17.21
C GLN A 177 7.27 16.20 -17.84
N ILE A 178 8.37 15.90 -17.15
CA ILE A 178 9.30 14.79 -17.43
C ILE A 178 9.72 14.78 -18.92
N THR A 179 10.31 15.87 -19.41
CA THR A 179 10.51 16.11 -20.85
C THR A 179 11.87 16.74 -21.21
N TRP A 180 12.13 16.95 -22.50
CA TRP A 180 13.44 17.39 -23.04
C TRP A 180 13.52 18.89 -23.37
N HIS A 181 14.76 19.34 -23.60
CA HIS A 181 15.08 20.66 -24.17
C HIS A 181 15.73 20.53 -25.55
N ASP A 182 16.61 19.54 -25.71
CA ASP A 182 17.27 19.16 -26.96
C ASP A 182 17.24 17.62 -27.05
N LEU A 183 16.47 17.07 -27.99
CA LEU A 183 16.34 15.63 -28.18
C LEU A 183 17.61 14.99 -28.77
N ALA A 184 18.45 15.77 -29.46
CA ALA A 184 19.76 15.29 -29.90
C ALA A 184 20.69 15.09 -28.70
N ASP A 185 20.73 16.02 -27.75
CA ASP A 185 21.49 15.88 -26.50
C ASP A 185 20.91 14.78 -25.60
N ALA A 186 19.57 14.61 -25.58
CA ALA A 186 18.96 13.50 -24.83
C ALA A 186 19.34 12.11 -25.35
N LEU A 187 19.56 11.95 -26.67
CA LEU A 187 19.97 10.68 -27.30
C LEU A 187 21.49 10.52 -27.43
N PHE A 188 22.24 11.62 -27.47
CA PHE A 188 23.70 11.69 -27.54
C PHE A 188 24.28 12.64 -26.49
N PRO A 189 24.09 12.38 -25.19
CA PRO A 189 24.65 13.23 -24.14
C PRO A 189 26.19 13.25 -24.17
N ASN A 190 26.78 14.40 -23.84
CA ASN A 190 28.21 14.51 -23.51
C ASN A 190 28.42 15.39 -22.27
N ALA A 191 28.79 14.78 -21.15
CA ALA A 191 29.04 15.45 -19.86
C ALA A 191 30.18 16.49 -19.87
N THR A 192 30.95 16.60 -20.96
CA THR A 192 31.96 17.66 -21.17
C THR A 192 31.39 18.95 -21.79
N GLY A 193 30.09 19.00 -22.09
CA GLY A 193 29.44 20.14 -22.73
C GLY A 193 29.70 20.27 -24.25
N GLN A 194 30.46 19.36 -24.86
CA GLN A 194 30.82 19.37 -26.28
C GLN A 194 29.66 18.95 -27.24
N GLY A 195 28.44 18.84 -26.72
CA GLY A 195 27.21 18.63 -27.49
C GLY A 195 27.06 17.28 -28.23
N PRO A 196 25.91 17.06 -28.88
CA PRO A 196 25.52 15.75 -29.40
C PRO A 196 26.40 15.23 -30.55
N ALA A 197 27.05 16.10 -31.31
CA ALA A 197 28.00 15.72 -32.37
C ALA A 197 29.21 14.92 -31.83
N THR A 198 29.55 15.07 -30.55
CA THR A 198 30.60 14.28 -29.88
C THR A 198 30.03 13.24 -28.90
N GLY A 199 28.73 13.27 -28.60
CA GLY A 199 28.11 12.53 -27.52
C GLY A 199 27.88 11.04 -27.74
N VAL A 200 27.54 10.35 -26.64
CA VAL A 200 27.50 8.89 -26.56
C VAL A 200 26.07 8.39 -26.80
N PHE A 201 25.86 7.57 -27.82
CA PHE A 201 24.53 7.10 -28.21
C PHE A 201 23.85 6.27 -27.11
N LYS A 202 22.69 6.72 -26.64
CA LYS A 202 21.86 6.11 -25.59
C LYS A 202 21.03 4.91 -26.12
N LYS A 203 21.73 3.88 -26.61
CA LYS A 203 21.18 2.78 -27.43
C LYS A 203 19.93 2.10 -26.86
N MET A 204 19.84 1.89 -25.55
CA MET A 204 18.71 1.18 -24.94
C MET A 204 17.41 2.00 -25.00
N TRP A 205 17.48 3.29 -24.67
CA TRP A 205 16.33 4.18 -24.75
C TRP A 205 15.89 4.43 -26.20
N ALA A 206 16.84 4.54 -27.13
CA ALA A 206 16.52 4.63 -28.56
C ALA A 206 15.80 3.36 -29.05
N GLY A 207 16.28 2.17 -28.67
CA GLY A 207 15.62 0.90 -29.00
C GLY A 207 14.18 0.81 -28.46
N ILE A 208 13.94 1.26 -27.22
CA ILE A 208 12.58 1.33 -26.63
C ILE A 208 11.70 2.30 -27.42
N PHE A 209 12.21 3.49 -27.72
CA PHE A 209 11.48 4.54 -28.43
C PHE A 209 11.03 4.11 -29.83
N PHE A 210 11.96 3.58 -30.63
CA PHE A 210 11.65 3.19 -32.00
C PHE A 210 10.87 1.87 -32.11
N SER A 211 11.04 0.93 -31.17
CA SER A 211 10.16 -0.27 -31.13
C SER A 211 8.72 0.07 -30.73
N ALA A 212 8.50 1.04 -29.84
CA ALA A 212 7.16 1.52 -29.48
C ALA A 212 6.43 2.18 -30.66
N GLY A 213 7.13 2.96 -31.49
CA GLY A 213 6.55 3.54 -32.72
C GLY A 213 6.47 2.56 -33.90
N GLY A 214 7.27 1.49 -33.92
CA GLY A 214 7.33 0.55 -35.04
C GLY A 214 6.04 -0.26 -35.29
N ASN A 215 5.24 -0.49 -34.26
CA ASN A 215 4.30 -1.62 -34.26
C ASN A 215 2.90 -1.28 -34.84
N ARG A 216 2.76 -1.19 -36.18
CA ARG A 216 1.45 -1.02 -36.86
C ARG A 216 0.45 -2.17 -36.61
N LEU A 217 0.93 -3.39 -36.31
CA LEU A 217 0.09 -4.61 -36.22
C LEU A 217 -0.80 -4.69 -34.96
N ALA A 218 -0.48 -3.95 -33.89
CA ALA A 218 -1.24 -3.99 -32.63
C ALA A 218 -2.71 -3.54 -32.76
N GLY A 219 -3.07 -2.82 -33.83
CA GLY A 219 -4.44 -2.41 -34.11
C GLY A 219 -5.40 -3.55 -34.51
N LEU A 220 -4.87 -4.75 -34.82
CA LEU A 220 -5.66 -5.94 -35.19
C LEU A 220 -5.63 -7.05 -34.12
N SER A 221 -4.86 -6.87 -33.05
CA SER A 221 -4.69 -7.85 -31.97
C SER A 221 -4.84 -7.20 -30.58
N GLY A 222 -6.07 -6.77 -30.28
CA GLY A 222 -6.46 -6.25 -28.97
C GLY A 222 -6.19 -7.25 -27.85
N GLY A 223 -5.06 -7.08 -27.16
CA GLY A 223 -4.55 -7.99 -26.13
C GLY A 223 -3.03 -7.91 -25.93
N ALA A 224 -2.26 -7.52 -26.95
CA ALA A 224 -0.79 -7.49 -26.87
C ALA A 224 -0.21 -6.52 -25.81
N SER A 225 -0.96 -5.47 -25.42
CA SER A 225 -0.59 -4.56 -24.32
C SER A 225 -0.63 -5.21 -22.92
N GLY A 226 -1.21 -6.41 -22.78
CA GLY A 226 -1.14 -7.20 -21.55
C GLY A 226 0.20 -7.93 -21.35
N GLY A 227 1.08 -7.96 -22.37
CA GLY A 227 2.28 -8.80 -22.39
C GLY A 227 3.32 -8.54 -21.27
N LEU A 228 3.33 -7.35 -20.67
CA LEU A 228 4.19 -7.00 -19.53
C LEU A 228 3.48 -7.14 -18.16
N ALA A 229 2.15 -7.19 -18.13
CA ALA A 229 1.39 -7.42 -16.90
C ALA A 229 1.25 -8.93 -16.56
N GLY A 230 1.31 -9.80 -17.58
CA GLY A 230 1.13 -11.25 -17.43
C GLY A 230 2.22 -11.98 -16.63
N LEU A 231 3.34 -11.33 -16.30
CA LEU A 231 4.42 -11.90 -15.48
C LEU A 231 4.38 -11.46 -14.01
N THR A 232 3.45 -10.58 -13.62
CA THR A 232 3.30 -10.10 -12.24
C THR A 232 1.94 -10.49 -11.68
N GLY A 233 1.89 -11.56 -10.88
CA GLY A 233 0.69 -11.96 -10.15
C GLY A 233 0.34 -10.97 -9.04
N GLY A 234 -0.51 -9.98 -9.34
CA GLY A 234 -1.04 -9.00 -8.40
C GLY A 234 -2.56 -8.92 -8.48
N THR A 235 -3.25 -9.25 -7.39
CA THR A 235 -4.73 -9.31 -7.38
C THR A 235 -5.35 -7.91 -7.26
N GLY A 236 -6.27 -7.59 -8.17
CA GLY A 236 -7.11 -6.40 -8.07
C GLY A 236 -8.02 -6.46 -6.84
N THR A 237 -8.12 -5.34 -6.11
CA THR A 237 -8.90 -5.23 -4.87
C THR A 237 -10.27 -4.60 -5.10
N GLY A 238 -11.35 -5.36 -4.95
CA GLY A 238 -12.71 -4.81 -4.94
C GLY A 238 -13.79 -5.88 -4.69
N GLY A 239 -14.74 -5.57 -3.80
CA GLY A 239 -15.95 -6.38 -3.56
C GLY A 239 -15.86 -7.34 -2.37
N SER A 240 -16.67 -7.08 -1.33
CA SER A 240 -16.82 -7.93 -0.14
C SER A 240 -18.20 -8.59 -0.10
N GLY A 241 -18.29 -9.90 0.16
CA GLY A 241 -19.54 -10.54 0.57
C GLY A 241 -19.61 -12.07 0.39
N GLY A 242 -20.37 -12.75 1.26
CA GLY A 242 -20.80 -14.15 1.11
C GLY A 242 -19.98 -15.19 1.90
N ALA A 243 -20.64 -16.01 2.73
CA ALA A 243 -20.01 -16.96 3.65
C ALA A 243 -20.23 -18.44 3.27
N GLY A 244 -19.34 -19.33 3.76
CA GLY A 244 -19.44 -20.81 3.71
C GLY A 244 -18.34 -21.49 2.87
N GLY A 245 -17.85 -22.70 3.18
CA GLY A 245 -18.03 -23.52 4.39
C GLY A 245 -17.69 -25.02 4.22
N LEU A 246 -16.89 -25.57 5.16
CA LEU A 246 -16.63 -27.01 5.44
C LEU A 246 -15.68 -27.83 4.53
N GLY A 247 -15.06 -28.88 5.12
CA GLY A 247 -14.08 -29.83 4.53
C GLY A 247 -12.61 -29.42 4.71
N GLY A 248 -11.63 -30.25 5.12
CA GLY A 248 -11.51 -31.72 5.18
C GLY A 248 -10.57 -32.22 4.06
N THR A 249 -9.46 -32.97 4.27
CA THR A 249 -9.01 -33.76 5.44
C THR A 249 -7.47 -33.99 5.43
N SER A 250 -6.94 -34.76 6.40
CA SER A 250 -5.57 -35.29 6.55
C SER A 250 -5.10 -36.20 5.36
N THR A 251 -3.84 -36.65 5.17
CA THR A 251 -2.85 -37.21 6.14
C THR A 251 -1.36 -37.11 5.75
N SER A 252 -0.53 -37.14 6.80
CA SER A 252 0.91 -37.48 6.93
C SER A 252 1.49 -38.67 6.12
N GLY A 253 2.80 -38.64 5.87
CA GLY A 253 3.64 -39.82 5.55
C GLY A 253 5.16 -39.51 5.52
N THR A 254 6.01 -40.37 6.10
CA THR A 254 7.47 -40.17 6.26
C THR A 254 8.29 -41.32 5.66
N GLY A 255 9.49 -41.04 5.12
CA GLY A 255 10.46 -42.07 4.70
C GLY A 255 11.84 -41.53 4.33
N THR A 256 12.91 -42.28 4.64
CA THR A 256 14.35 -41.93 4.47
C THR A 256 15.10 -42.95 3.58
N PRO A 257 16.38 -42.75 3.18
CA PRO A 257 16.86 -43.19 1.85
C PRO A 257 17.95 -44.31 1.80
N GLY A 258 18.23 -44.77 0.56
CA GLY A 258 19.33 -45.62 0.09
C GLY A 258 19.06 -46.02 -1.37
N THR A 259 20.00 -46.41 -2.25
CA THR A 259 21.46 -46.64 -2.24
C THR A 259 22.07 -46.00 -3.53
N GLY A 260 23.37 -45.80 -3.77
CA GLY A 260 24.56 -46.66 -3.60
C GLY A 260 24.65 -47.68 -4.75
N THR A 261 25.73 -47.83 -5.54
CA THR A 261 27.09 -47.20 -5.57
C THR A 261 27.36 -46.58 -6.99
N SER A 262 28.54 -46.34 -7.61
CA SER A 262 30.01 -46.45 -7.40
C SER A 262 30.72 -45.69 -8.56
N GLY A 263 32.01 -45.30 -8.56
CA GLY A 263 33.02 -45.31 -7.49
C GLY A 263 34.49 -45.31 -7.99
N THR A 264 35.26 -44.23 -7.68
CA THR A 264 36.76 -44.17 -7.55
C THR A 264 37.65 -44.47 -8.78
N SER A 265 38.94 -44.04 -8.88
CA SER A 265 39.88 -43.27 -8.02
C SER A 265 41.06 -42.70 -8.86
N THR A 266 41.45 -41.40 -8.81
CA THR A 266 42.44 -40.68 -7.92
C THR A 266 43.96 -40.81 -8.32
N PRO A 267 44.97 -40.05 -7.79
CA PRO A 267 45.88 -39.25 -8.66
C PRO A 267 47.41 -39.24 -8.32
N GLY A 268 48.18 -38.31 -8.93
CA GLY A 268 49.50 -37.80 -8.47
C GLY A 268 50.28 -37.06 -9.58
N THR A 269 51.38 -36.31 -9.43
CA THR A 269 51.99 -35.40 -8.42
C THR A 269 53.50 -35.23 -8.75
N SER A 270 53.97 -34.04 -9.12
CA SER A 270 55.39 -33.55 -9.11
C SER A 270 55.44 -32.19 -9.85
N THR A 271 56.04 -31.04 -9.47
CA THR A 271 57.21 -30.56 -8.68
C THR A 271 58.38 -30.03 -9.54
N SER A 272 58.45 -28.68 -9.66
CA SER A 272 59.65 -27.80 -9.70
C SER A 272 60.86 -28.09 -10.64
N GLY A 273 61.27 -27.07 -11.42
CA GLY A 273 62.61 -27.03 -12.06
C GLY A 273 62.90 -25.76 -12.88
N THR A 274 63.97 -25.03 -12.54
CA THR A 274 64.44 -23.76 -13.17
C THR A 274 65.21 -23.93 -14.48
N GLY A 275 65.18 -22.96 -15.41
CA GLY A 275 66.10 -22.93 -16.58
C GLY A 275 66.06 -21.66 -17.47
N THR A 276 67.22 -21.03 -17.68
CA THR A 276 67.53 -19.88 -18.59
C THR A 276 69.09 -19.80 -18.63
N PRO A 277 69.84 -19.24 -19.63
CA PRO A 277 69.45 -18.30 -20.71
C PRO A 277 70.08 -18.52 -22.13
N GLY A 278 69.79 -17.60 -23.08
CA GLY A 278 70.55 -17.37 -24.34
C GLY A 278 70.16 -18.26 -25.55
N THR A 279 70.43 -17.91 -26.81
CA THR A 279 70.96 -16.67 -27.44
C THR A 279 70.55 -16.62 -28.95
N SER A 280 70.66 -15.46 -29.61
CA SER A 280 70.81 -15.16 -31.07
C SER A 280 70.71 -16.30 -32.14
N THR A 281 70.21 -16.10 -33.37
CA THR A 281 70.49 -14.98 -34.32
C THR A 281 69.50 -14.96 -35.52
N SER A 282 69.63 -13.95 -36.40
CA SER A 282 68.84 -13.67 -37.62
C SER A 282 68.97 -14.65 -38.80
N GLY A 283 67.95 -14.74 -39.67
CA GLY A 283 68.01 -15.37 -40.99
C GLY A 283 66.94 -14.86 -41.97
N THR A 284 67.35 -14.42 -43.18
CA THR A 284 66.53 -13.76 -44.21
C THR A 284 65.71 -14.71 -45.11
N GLY A 285 64.57 -14.26 -45.65
CA GLY A 285 63.90 -14.92 -46.78
C GLY A 285 62.62 -14.23 -47.28
N THR A 286 62.64 -13.65 -48.49
CA THR A 286 61.49 -13.00 -49.16
C THR A 286 61.18 -13.62 -50.52
N SER A 287 59.96 -13.33 -51.04
CA SER A 287 59.31 -13.75 -52.31
C SER A 287 58.28 -14.88 -52.16
N GLY A 288 57.20 -14.93 -52.95
CA GLY A 288 56.76 -14.02 -54.02
C GLY A 288 55.25 -14.13 -54.29
N ALA A 289 54.68 -13.19 -55.04
CA ALA A 289 53.22 -13.07 -55.24
C ALA A 289 52.68 -13.88 -56.44
N SER A 290 51.39 -14.21 -56.42
CA SER A 290 50.55 -14.19 -57.65
C SER A 290 49.04 -14.23 -57.39
N THR A 291 48.35 -13.45 -58.22
CA THR A 291 46.91 -13.33 -58.54
C THR A 291 46.92 -12.69 -59.96
N PRO A 292 45.84 -12.63 -60.77
CA PRO A 292 44.42 -12.86 -60.47
C PRO A 292 43.68 -13.76 -61.50
N GLY A 293 42.35 -13.79 -61.43
CA GLY A 293 41.47 -14.29 -62.49
C GLY A 293 40.06 -13.70 -62.37
N SER A 294 39.48 -13.21 -63.46
CA SER A 294 38.20 -12.49 -63.50
C SER A 294 37.31 -12.94 -64.66
N GLY A 295 35.99 -12.82 -64.50
CA GLY A 295 34.99 -13.10 -65.54
C GLY A 295 33.56 -12.84 -65.05
N ALA A 296 32.66 -12.40 -65.93
CA ALA A 296 31.29 -11.98 -65.59
C ALA A 296 30.31 -12.18 -66.76
N GLY A 297 29.01 -12.33 -66.43
CA GLY A 297 27.88 -12.40 -67.38
C GLY A 297 27.69 -13.76 -68.08
N GLU A 298 26.53 -14.07 -68.68
CA GLU A 298 25.18 -13.48 -68.57
C GLU A 298 24.14 -14.46 -69.21
N THR A 299 22.84 -14.33 -68.91
CA THR A 299 21.69 -15.10 -69.49
C THR A 299 21.65 -16.62 -69.18
N GLY A 300 20.51 -17.34 -69.26
CA GLY A 300 19.10 -16.90 -69.38
C GLY A 300 18.12 -18.03 -69.74
N THR A 301 16.96 -18.08 -69.06
CA THR A 301 15.74 -18.88 -69.35
C THR A 301 15.79 -20.42 -69.28
N GLY A 302 14.66 -21.04 -68.90
CA GLY A 302 14.43 -22.49 -68.94
C GLY A 302 13.48 -22.98 -67.84
N ALA A 303 12.34 -23.58 -68.19
CA ALA A 303 11.33 -24.07 -67.24
C ALA A 303 11.19 -25.60 -67.28
N GLY A 304 10.76 -26.20 -66.16
CA GLY A 304 10.42 -27.63 -66.10
C GLY A 304 10.00 -28.07 -64.70
N SER A 305 8.83 -28.70 -64.57
CA SER A 305 8.26 -29.14 -63.29
C SER A 305 7.81 -30.60 -63.31
N THR A 306 8.49 -31.44 -62.54
CA THR A 306 8.05 -32.76 -62.06
C THR A 306 8.73 -33.04 -60.71
N GLY A 307 8.16 -33.79 -59.75
CA GLY A 307 6.80 -34.34 -59.70
C GLY A 307 6.75 -35.71 -59.00
N ALA A 308 6.56 -35.74 -57.66
CA ALA A 308 6.23 -36.97 -56.92
C ALA A 308 5.56 -36.65 -55.57
N SER A 309 4.57 -37.47 -55.21
CA SER A 309 3.90 -37.55 -53.89
C SER A 309 3.60 -39.05 -53.63
N PRO A 310 3.25 -39.51 -52.41
CA PRO A 310 1.88 -39.35 -51.91
C PRO A 310 1.74 -39.11 -50.38
N ALA A 311 0.49 -38.95 -49.92
CA ALA A 311 0.08 -38.75 -48.52
C ALA A 311 -0.41 -40.11 -47.89
N PRO A 312 -1.47 -40.27 -47.04
CA PRO A 312 -2.59 -39.37 -46.67
C PRO A 312 -3.03 -39.41 -45.18
N THR A 313 -4.27 -38.94 -44.93
CA THR A 313 -5.06 -38.92 -43.69
C THR A 313 -4.75 -37.79 -42.68
N ASN A 314 -5.72 -37.19 -41.99
CA ASN A 314 -7.18 -37.19 -42.19
C ASN A 314 -7.84 -35.93 -41.56
N ALA A 315 -8.96 -35.47 -42.12
CA ALA A 315 -9.88 -34.52 -41.50
C ALA A 315 -11.31 -34.70 -42.05
N PRO A 316 -12.38 -34.60 -41.24
CA PRO A 316 -13.76 -34.52 -41.71
C PRO A 316 -14.16 -33.06 -42.00
N ASP A 317 -14.91 -32.86 -43.08
CA ASP A 317 -15.46 -31.57 -43.50
C ASP A 317 -17.00 -31.56 -43.31
N ILE A 318 -17.56 -30.42 -42.91
CA ILE A 318 -19.01 -30.17 -42.90
C ILE A 318 -19.25 -28.72 -43.34
N SER A 319 -19.83 -28.58 -44.53
CA SER A 319 -20.17 -27.30 -45.15
C SER A 319 -21.57 -26.82 -44.74
N GLY A 320 -21.78 -25.50 -44.79
CA GLY A 320 -23.09 -24.87 -44.54
C GLY A 320 -23.07 -23.35 -44.72
N THR A 321 -23.61 -22.87 -45.84
CA THR A 321 -23.88 -21.45 -46.10
C THR A 321 -25.38 -21.15 -46.03
N PRO A 322 -25.74 -19.95 -45.54
CA PRO A 322 -26.75 -19.14 -46.21
C PRO A 322 -26.21 -17.76 -46.64
N GLU A 323 -27.04 -17.00 -47.36
CA GLU A 323 -26.60 -15.84 -48.15
C GLU A 323 -26.90 -14.46 -47.55
N THR A 324 -26.37 -13.42 -48.20
CA THR A 324 -26.79 -11.99 -48.18
C THR A 324 -26.64 -11.17 -46.88
N SER A 325 -25.64 -10.30 -46.87
CA SER A 325 -25.87 -8.84 -47.03
C SER A 325 -24.56 -8.09 -47.27
N GLY A 326 -24.61 -6.99 -48.02
CA GLY A 326 -23.42 -6.28 -48.47
C GLY A 326 -22.80 -5.38 -47.41
N SER A 327 -21.56 -5.65 -47.03
CA SER A 327 -20.62 -4.62 -46.58
C SER A 327 -19.33 -4.76 -47.37
N GLU A 328 -19.02 -3.78 -48.22
CA GLU A 328 -17.68 -3.67 -48.78
C GLU A 328 -16.74 -3.26 -47.65
N ARG A 329 -16.06 -4.25 -47.06
CA ARG A 329 -14.84 -3.98 -46.30
C ARG A 329 -13.87 -3.26 -47.23
N PRO A 330 -13.35 -2.08 -46.86
CA PRO A 330 -12.26 -1.45 -47.62
C PRO A 330 -11.14 -2.47 -47.81
N ALA A 331 -10.68 -2.66 -49.04
CA ALA A 331 -9.59 -3.58 -49.33
C ALA A 331 -8.39 -3.18 -48.47
N ALA A 332 -7.86 -4.13 -47.70
CA ALA A 332 -6.71 -3.87 -46.84
C ALA A 332 -5.50 -3.54 -47.73
N MET A 333 -5.17 -2.24 -47.84
CA MET A 333 -3.98 -1.79 -48.55
C MET A 333 -2.77 -2.48 -47.92
N GLY A 334 -2.06 -3.26 -48.72
CA GLY A 334 -0.78 -3.84 -48.31
C GLY A 334 0.18 -2.71 -47.94
N LEU A 335 0.73 -2.76 -46.73
CA LEU A 335 1.75 -1.81 -46.29
C LEU A 335 2.92 -1.82 -47.28
N THR A 336 3.40 -0.65 -47.68
CA THR A 336 4.61 -0.57 -48.50
C THR A 336 5.82 -1.12 -47.72
N PRO A 337 6.90 -1.60 -48.37
CA PRO A 337 8.10 -2.07 -47.66
C PRO A 337 8.64 -1.03 -46.66
N GLN A 338 8.60 0.26 -47.02
CA GLN A 338 8.97 1.37 -46.13
C GLN A 338 8.01 1.51 -44.93
N GLN A 339 6.70 1.32 -45.11
CA GLN A 339 5.74 1.33 -43.99
C GLN A 339 5.84 0.10 -43.08
N VAL A 340 6.35 -1.03 -43.58
CA VAL A 340 6.69 -2.21 -42.78
C VAL A 340 7.97 -1.95 -41.98
N GLN A 341 8.98 -1.31 -42.58
CA GLN A 341 10.28 -1.00 -41.97
C GLN A 341 10.21 0.13 -40.94
N CYS A 342 9.48 1.21 -41.24
CA CYS A 342 9.41 2.42 -40.42
C CYS A 342 8.24 2.45 -39.43
N GLY A 343 7.31 1.50 -39.53
CA GLY A 343 6.15 1.46 -38.65
C GLY A 343 5.35 2.75 -38.71
N ARG A 344 5.04 3.36 -37.56
CA ARG A 344 4.19 4.56 -37.48
C ARG A 344 4.95 5.87 -37.69
N PHE A 345 6.29 5.86 -37.81
CA PHE A 345 7.09 7.07 -38.05
C PHE A 345 7.06 7.55 -39.50
N MET A 346 7.25 8.86 -39.69
CA MET A 346 7.62 9.41 -41.00
C MET A 346 8.93 8.78 -41.52
N PRO A 347 9.09 8.52 -42.83
CA PRO A 347 10.30 7.94 -43.40
C PRO A 347 11.59 8.68 -43.02
N THR A 348 11.60 10.02 -43.07
CA THR A 348 12.78 10.83 -42.73
C THR A 348 13.27 10.65 -41.29
N ILE A 349 12.35 10.40 -40.34
CA ILE A 349 12.65 10.13 -38.92
C ILE A 349 13.22 8.71 -38.78
N CYS A 350 12.65 7.76 -39.52
CA CYS A 350 13.03 6.36 -39.57
C CYS A 350 14.41 6.12 -40.21
N ASP A 351 14.71 6.77 -41.34
CA ASP A 351 15.98 6.65 -42.06
C ASP A 351 17.14 7.17 -41.20
N ILE A 352 16.94 8.34 -40.55
CA ILE A 352 17.90 8.91 -39.61
C ILE A 352 18.09 8.02 -38.37
N TYR A 353 17.03 7.38 -37.85
CA TYR A 353 17.23 6.43 -36.75
C TYR A 353 18.05 5.20 -37.16
N GLN A 354 17.84 4.65 -38.35
CA GLN A 354 18.63 3.52 -38.84
C GLN A 354 20.10 3.92 -38.99
N GLU A 355 20.38 5.08 -39.59
CA GLU A 355 21.74 5.65 -39.67
C GLU A 355 22.39 5.81 -38.29
N ILE A 356 21.65 6.34 -37.31
CA ILE A 356 22.08 6.49 -35.91
C ILE A 356 22.41 5.14 -35.28
N ALA A 357 21.52 4.15 -35.44
CA ALA A 357 21.63 2.85 -34.81
C ALA A 357 22.79 2.02 -35.39
N GLU A 358 23.04 2.13 -36.69
CA GLU A 358 24.19 1.52 -37.37
C GLU A 358 25.52 2.18 -36.96
N LYS A 359 25.58 3.52 -36.94
CA LYS A 359 26.84 4.27 -36.74
C LYS A 359 27.20 4.48 -35.27
N GLY A 360 26.23 4.45 -34.35
CA GLY A 360 26.43 4.76 -32.93
C GLY A 360 26.90 6.20 -32.65
N GLN A 361 26.72 7.09 -33.61
CA GLN A 361 27.17 8.49 -33.61
C GLN A 361 26.09 9.37 -34.26
N ALA A 362 26.00 10.63 -33.82
CA ALA A 362 25.04 11.58 -34.37
C ALA A 362 25.57 12.19 -35.67
N THR A 363 24.81 12.10 -36.76
CA THR A 363 25.11 12.86 -37.99
C THR A 363 24.59 14.30 -37.88
N PRO A 364 25.17 15.28 -38.58
CA PRO A 364 24.67 16.66 -38.58
C PRO A 364 23.18 16.74 -38.95
N GLN A 365 22.75 15.93 -39.92
CA GLN A 365 21.36 15.82 -40.38
C GLN A 365 20.44 15.29 -39.26
N ALA A 366 20.88 14.29 -38.50
CA ALA A 366 20.17 13.79 -37.34
C ALA A 366 20.02 14.86 -36.25
N ILE A 367 21.10 15.59 -35.94
CA ILE A 367 21.11 16.64 -34.93
C ILE A 367 20.15 17.76 -35.32
N ASP A 368 20.19 18.23 -36.56
CA ASP A 368 19.32 19.31 -37.06
C ASP A 368 17.84 18.90 -37.04
N LEU A 369 17.51 17.65 -37.41
CA LEU A 369 16.13 17.16 -37.37
C LEU A 369 15.61 17.05 -35.93
N LEU A 370 16.37 16.38 -35.05
CA LEU A 370 16.00 16.23 -33.63
C LEU A 370 15.88 17.59 -32.92
N ARG A 371 16.70 18.59 -33.30
CA ARG A 371 16.63 19.95 -32.76
C ARG A 371 15.44 20.75 -33.25
N ARG A 372 15.05 20.65 -34.52
CA ARG A 372 13.79 21.23 -35.04
C ARG A 372 12.56 20.67 -34.31
N SER A 373 12.66 19.44 -33.85
CA SER A 373 11.71 18.74 -32.97
C SER A 373 11.87 19.05 -31.47
N SER A 374 12.57 20.13 -31.09
CA SER A 374 12.93 20.40 -29.69
C SER A 374 12.88 21.88 -29.29
N PRO A 375 12.57 22.20 -28.02
CA PRO A 375 12.54 23.58 -27.49
C PRO A 375 13.79 24.43 -27.75
N VAL A 376 14.97 23.82 -27.85
CA VAL A 376 16.23 24.50 -28.21
C VAL A 376 16.18 25.23 -29.58
N SER A 377 15.26 24.86 -30.48
CA SER A 377 15.06 25.56 -31.76
C SER A 377 14.19 26.83 -31.68
N VAL A 378 13.58 27.09 -30.52
CA VAL A 378 12.67 28.24 -30.30
C VAL A 378 13.11 29.17 -29.16
N PRO A 379 14.40 29.57 -29.07
CA PRO A 379 14.89 30.43 -28.00
C PRO A 379 14.17 31.78 -28.01
N GLY A 380 13.73 32.23 -26.82
CA GLY A 380 13.07 33.53 -26.65
C GLY A 380 11.63 33.63 -27.19
N LYS A 381 11.03 32.53 -27.68
CA LYS A 381 9.64 32.50 -28.17
C LYS A 381 8.62 32.12 -27.11
N ILE A 382 8.93 31.16 -26.23
CA ILE A 382 8.06 30.77 -25.11
C ILE A 382 8.09 31.91 -24.09
N ARG A 383 7.01 32.69 -24.03
CA ARG A 383 6.88 33.92 -23.23
C ARG A 383 5.68 33.87 -22.31
N ILE A 384 5.40 32.71 -21.73
CA ILE A 384 4.19 32.45 -20.94
C ILE A 384 4.51 31.70 -19.64
N PRO A 385 3.70 31.85 -18.59
CA PRO A 385 3.82 31.10 -17.34
C PRO A 385 4.02 29.60 -17.54
N SER A 386 5.19 29.09 -17.10
CA SER A 386 5.60 27.69 -17.30
C SER A 386 5.97 26.98 -15.98
N LEU A 387 5.25 25.91 -15.62
CA LEU A 387 5.58 24.99 -14.53
C LEU A 387 6.35 23.78 -15.08
N ILE A 388 7.65 23.70 -14.82
CA ILE A 388 8.53 22.63 -15.30
C ILE A 388 8.67 21.54 -14.23
N ILE A 389 8.02 20.39 -14.42
CA ILE A 389 8.10 19.25 -13.49
C ILE A 389 9.05 18.19 -14.07
N GLN A 390 10.05 17.71 -13.31
CA GLN A 390 11.02 16.73 -13.81
C GLN A 390 11.34 15.65 -12.77
N GLY A 391 11.62 14.43 -13.24
CA GLY A 391 12.03 13.31 -12.39
C GLY A 391 13.51 13.31 -12.03
N GLN A 392 13.82 13.21 -10.73
CA GLN A 392 15.18 13.06 -10.21
C GLN A 392 15.84 11.71 -10.56
N ARG A 393 15.08 10.74 -11.08
CA ARG A 393 15.54 9.41 -11.50
C ARG A 393 15.51 9.22 -13.01
N ASP A 394 15.26 10.28 -13.79
CA ASP A 394 15.11 10.17 -15.23
C ASP A 394 16.48 10.10 -15.94
N SER A 395 16.82 8.94 -16.49
CA SER A 395 18.01 8.76 -17.33
C SER A 395 17.77 9.04 -18.82
N LEU A 396 16.51 9.08 -19.26
CA LEU A 396 16.14 9.48 -20.62
C LEU A 396 16.30 10.99 -20.76
N PHE A 397 15.63 11.74 -19.88
CA PHE A 397 15.68 13.20 -19.79
C PHE A 397 16.12 13.67 -18.38
N PRO A 398 17.43 13.74 -18.09
CA PRO A 398 17.93 14.24 -16.80
C PRO A 398 17.49 15.68 -16.48
N LEU A 399 17.63 16.08 -15.21
CA LEU A 399 17.27 17.42 -14.71
C LEU A 399 17.93 18.58 -15.48
N SER A 400 19.01 18.33 -16.23
CA SER A 400 19.65 19.30 -17.14
C SER A 400 18.71 19.82 -18.23
N HIS A 401 17.78 19.01 -18.74
CA HIS A 401 16.81 19.50 -19.73
C HIS A 401 15.73 20.39 -19.09
N ALA A 402 15.31 20.08 -17.86
CA ALA A 402 14.39 20.92 -17.11
C ALA A 402 15.04 22.27 -16.71
N ASP A 403 16.30 22.24 -16.26
CA ASP A 403 17.12 23.43 -16.00
C ASP A 403 17.29 24.29 -17.28
N ALA A 404 17.60 23.66 -18.42
CA ALA A 404 17.75 24.37 -19.70
C ALA A 404 16.43 25.00 -20.17
N ASN A 405 15.30 24.28 -20.10
CA ASN A 405 13.97 24.83 -20.39
C ASN A 405 13.64 25.99 -19.44
N ALA A 406 13.81 25.81 -18.13
CA ALA A 406 13.52 26.83 -17.12
C ALA A 406 14.35 28.10 -17.34
N ARG A 407 15.67 27.97 -17.60
CA ARG A 407 16.54 29.11 -17.90
C ARG A 407 16.19 29.79 -19.22
N ALA A 408 15.89 29.02 -20.28
CA ALA A 408 15.52 29.58 -21.58
C ALA A 408 14.20 30.36 -21.56
N ILE A 409 13.22 29.91 -20.76
CA ILE A 409 11.92 30.59 -20.59
C ILE A 409 12.07 31.79 -19.65
N ALA A 410 12.73 31.65 -18.50
CA ALA A 410 12.95 32.74 -17.55
C ALA A 410 13.78 33.89 -18.14
N ALA A 411 14.67 33.62 -19.11
CA ALA A 411 15.39 34.63 -19.87
C ALA A 411 14.49 35.57 -20.71
N THR A 412 13.21 35.22 -20.91
CA THR A 412 12.22 36.12 -21.55
C THR A 412 11.50 37.06 -20.59
N GLY A 413 11.68 36.88 -19.28
CA GLY A 413 10.88 37.53 -18.25
C GLY A 413 9.53 36.84 -17.96
N ALA A 414 9.24 35.71 -18.61
CA ALA A 414 8.07 34.89 -18.28
C ALA A 414 8.20 34.23 -16.89
N PRO A 415 7.10 34.13 -16.10
CA PRO A 415 7.08 33.39 -14.85
C PRO A 415 7.42 31.91 -15.06
N VAL A 416 8.32 31.37 -14.24
CA VAL A 416 8.71 29.96 -14.27
C VAL A 416 8.70 29.41 -12.85
N GLU A 417 8.17 28.20 -12.70
CA GLU A 417 8.35 27.36 -11.51
C GLU A 417 9.04 26.05 -11.91
N VAL A 418 9.87 25.49 -11.02
CA VAL A 418 10.51 24.18 -11.23
C VAL A 418 10.18 23.23 -10.09
N ALA A 419 9.81 21.98 -10.41
CA ALA A 419 9.55 20.92 -9.46
C ALA A 419 10.39 19.66 -9.78
N TRP A 420 11.10 19.11 -8.78
CA TRP A 420 11.92 17.90 -8.90
C TRP A 420 11.31 16.75 -8.10
N ILE A 421 10.61 15.83 -8.76
CA ILE A 421 9.92 14.69 -8.12
C ILE A 421 10.81 13.45 -8.02
N ASN A 422 10.52 12.55 -7.08
CA ASN A 422 11.21 11.29 -6.79
C ASN A 422 10.97 10.16 -7.83
N GLY A 423 10.55 10.54 -9.05
CA GLY A 423 10.24 9.65 -10.17
C GLY A 423 11.11 9.91 -11.40
N GLY A 424 10.66 9.45 -12.56
CA GLY A 424 11.32 9.57 -13.86
C GLY A 424 10.92 8.44 -14.80
N HIS A 425 11.42 8.45 -16.04
CA HIS A 425 11.17 7.36 -17.01
C HIS A 425 11.70 5.98 -16.54
N ASP A 426 12.74 5.94 -15.71
CA ASP A 426 13.27 4.71 -15.10
C ASP A 426 12.41 4.18 -13.92
N GLY A 427 11.43 4.96 -13.46
CA GLY A 427 10.57 4.65 -12.31
C GLY A 427 10.87 5.49 -11.06
N GLY A 428 10.44 4.99 -9.90
CA GLY A 428 10.40 5.75 -8.64
C GLY A 428 8.96 6.01 -8.21
N ASP A 429 8.75 7.02 -7.36
CA ASP A 429 7.41 7.52 -7.06
C ASP A 429 7.05 8.61 -8.08
N SER A 430 5.93 8.45 -8.80
CA SER A 430 5.47 9.46 -9.76
C SER A 430 4.82 10.66 -9.10
N GLU A 431 4.55 10.60 -7.78
CA GLU A 431 3.91 11.66 -6.99
C GLU A 431 2.58 12.12 -7.61
N GLY A 432 1.87 11.24 -8.32
CA GLY A 432 0.84 11.60 -9.29
C GLY A 432 -0.31 12.45 -8.75
N ASP A 433 -0.70 12.26 -7.48
CA ASP A 433 -1.67 13.13 -6.82
C ASP A 433 -1.13 14.55 -6.57
N TRP A 434 0.09 14.67 -6.03
CA TRP A 434 0.74 15.96 -5.81
C TRP A 434 1.07 16.68 -7.13
N VAL A 435 1.53 15.95 -8.14
CA VAL A 435 1.78 16.46 -9.49
C VAL A 435 0.48 16.95 -10.13
N PHE A 436 -0.64 16.24 -9.94
CA PHE A 436 -1.95 16.73 -10.36
C PHE A 436 -2.32 18.01 -9.61
N ASP A 437 -2.30 17.99 -8.27
CA ASP A 437 -2.77 19.09 -7.44
C ASP A 437 -1.94 20.36 -7.68
N ARG A 438 -0.62 20.23 -7.89
CA ARG A 438 0.27 21.35 -8.25
C ARG A 438 -0.01 21.88 -9.67
N THR A 439 -0.27 21.00 -10.62
CA THR A 439 -0.68 21.38 -11.99
C THR A 439 -2.04 22.09 -12.01
N ALA A 440 -2.99 21.62 -11.20
CA ALA A 440 -4.30 22.26 -11.04
C ALA A 440 -4.17 23.64 -10.39
N ALA A 441 -3.41 23.78 -9.29
CA ALA A 441 -3.15 25.06 -8.64
C ALA A 441 -2.42 26.07 -9.55
N TRP A 442 -1.53 25.59 -10.43
CA TRP A 442 -0.89 26.42 -11.46
C TRP A 442 -1.92 26.98 -12.46
N PHE A 443 -2.78 26.12 -13.00
CA PHE A 443 -3.85 26.56 -13.90
C PHE A 443 -4.93 27.39 -13.18
N ASP A 444 -5.18 27.19 -11.88
CA ASP A 444 -6.09 28.02 -11.08
C ASP A 444 -5.57 29.46 -10.95
N THR A 445 -4.24 29.61 -10.94
CA THR A 445 -3.54 30.89 -10.82
C THR A 445 -3.53 31.69 -12.13
N TRP A 446 -3.41 31.01 -13.28
CA TRP A 446 -3.22 31.67 -14.58
C TRP A 446 -4.45 31.62 -15.50
N LEU A 447 -5.23 30.54 -15.51
CA LEU A 447 -6.34 30.35 -16.47
C LEU A 447 -7.71 30.80 -15.94
N LYS A 448 -7.93 30.76 -14.62
CA LYS A 448 -9.15 31.29 -13.99
C LYS A 448 -8.96 32.78 -13.69
N ASP A 449 -9.99 33.61 -13.87
CA ASP A 449 -9.95 35.05 -13.56
C ASP A 449 -10.06 35.31 -12.06
N SER A 450 -9.22 34.61 -11.30
CA SER A 450 -9.21 34.57 -9.86
C SER A 450 -8.68 35.89 -9.32
N ALA A 451 -9.59 36.85 -9.14
CA ALA A 451 -9.48 37.88 -8.12
C ALA A 451 -9.55 37.25 -6.70
N THR A 452 -8.71 36.25 -6.45
CA THR A 452 -8.30 35.83 -5.11
C THR A 452 -7.69 37.07 -4.45
N PRO A 453 -8.24 37.59 -3.35
CA PRO A 453 -7.75 38.82 -2.73
C PRO A 453 -6.34 38.62 -2.15
N GLY A 454 -5.31 38.81 -2.99
CA GLY A 454 -3.91 38.54 -2.62
C GLY A 454 -2.90 38.33 -3.75
N ASN A 455 -3.28 38.16 -5.03
CA ASN A 455 -2.31 37.95 -6.12
C ASN A 455 -2.14 39.17 -7.06
N PRO A 456 -1.26 40.13 -6.74
CA PRO A 456 -1.00 41.28 -7.60
C PRO A 456 -0.12 40.96 -8.81
N ALA A 457 0.69 39.89 -8.80
CA ALA A 457 1.64 39.65 -9.90
C ALA A 457 1.01 38.94 -11.10
N ALA A 458 0.01 38.07 -10.90
CA ALA A 458 -0.77 37.53 -12.02
C ALA A 458 -1.49 38.67 -12.76
N ALA A 459 -2.13 39.57 -12.02
CA ALA A 459 -2.77 40.77 -12.57
C ALA A 459 -1.76 41.73 -13.24
N ALA A 460 -0.60 41.99 -12.63
CA ALA A 460 0.43 42.85 -13.21
C ALA A 460 1.05 42.23 -14.48
N TYR A 461 1.21 40.91 -14.53
CA TYR A 461 1.68 40.20 -15.72
C TYR A 461 0.65 40.29 -16.85
N GLN A 462 -0.64 40.02 -16.56
CA GLN A 462 -1.73 40.19 -17.52
C GLN A 462 -1.85 41.64 -18.04
N GLN A 463 -1.56 42.64 -17.20
CA GLN A 463 -1.53 44.06 -17.61
C GLN A 463 -0.31 44.44 -18.47
N THR A 464 0.83 43.76 -18.30
CA THR A 464 2.09 44.10 -19.01
C THR A 464 2.38 43.23 -20.23
N ALA A 465 1.81 42.02 -20.32
CA ALA A 465 1.93 41.12 -21.46
C ALA A 465 1.46 41.78 -22.77
N GLY A 466 0.41 42.61 -22.72
CA GLY A 466 -0.10 43.38 -23.85
C GLY A 466 0.72 44.62 -24.25
N GLN A 467 1.86 44.91 -23.62
CA GLN A 467 2.59 46.18 -23.81
C GLN A 467 4.08 46.05 -24.21
N ASN A 468 4.69 44.86 -24.17
CA ASN A 468 6.12 44.70 -24.47
C ASN A 468 6.39 44.45 -25.97
N PRO A 469 6.96 45.41 -26.74
CA PRO A 469 7.43 45.13 -28.10
C PRO A 469 8.64 44.19 -28.07
N ALA A 470 8.89 43.51 -29.20
CA ALA A 470 10.01 42.57 -29.29
C ALA A 470 11.38 43.27 -29.14
N PRO A 471 12.34 42.69 -28.39
CA PRO A 471 13.69 43.22 -28.33
C PRO A 471 14.37 43.13 -29.71
N THR A 472 15.04 44.19 -30.13
CA THR A 472 15.76 44.25 -31.41
C THR A 472 16.88 43.22 -31.46
N ALA A 473 16.88 42.39 -32.51
CA ALA A 473 17.94 41.41 -32.76
C ALA A 473 19.30 42.09 -32.94
N GLY A 474 20.33 41.61 -32.23
CA GLY A 474 21.70 42.17 -32.36
C GLY A 474 22.67 41.92 -31.20
N GLN A 475 22.26 41.28 -30.09
CA GLN A 475 23.18 40.93 -28.99
C GLN A 475 23.37 39.41 -28.89
N ASN A 476 24.64 38.97 -28.86
CA ASN A 476 25.03 37.57 -28.82
C ASN A 476 24.83 37.01 -27.40
N ALA A 477 24.00 35.97 -27.26
CA ALA A 477 23.58 35.42 -25.96
C ALA A 477 24.62 34.52 -25.24
N ASP A 478 25.86 34.47 -25.73
CA ASP A 478 26.81 33.38 -25.47
C ASP A 478 27.74 33.60 -24.26
N GLN A 479 27.73 34.77 -23.62
CA GLN A 479 28.70 35.11 -22.54
C GLN A 479 28.09 35.73 -21.26
N THR A 480 26.75 35.79 -21.15
CA THR A 480 26.05 36.36 -19.97
C THR A 480 24.92 35.47 -19.44
N ALA A 481 24.90 34.18 -19.78
CA ALA A 481 23.86 33.20 -19.41
C ALA A 481 23.86 32.77 -17.92
N GLY A 482 24.25 33.65 -17.00
CA GLY A 482 24.17 33.46 -15.55
C GLY A 482 23.49 34.64 -14.86
N LYS A 483 22.58 34.34 -13.91
CA LYS A 483 21.80 35.28 -13.07
C LYS A 483 20.49 35.86 -13.64
N SER A 484 19.79 35.14 -14.53
CA SER A 484 18.31 35.21 -14.58
C SER A 484 17.74 33.98 -13.87
N ALA A 485 17.26 34.15 -12.64
CA ALA A 485 16.67 33.10 -11.84
C ALA A 485 15.14 33.07 -12.02
N ALA A 486 14.53 31.88 -12.06
CA ALA A 486 13.08 31.77 -11.99
C ALA A 486 12.61 32.29 -10.63
N THR A 487 11.64 33.21 -10.65
CA THR A 487 11.21 33.99 -9.47
C THR A 487 9.80 33.58 -9.08
N ALA A 488 9.53 33.50 -7.77
CA ALA A 488 8.27 32.95 -7.24
C ALA A 488 7.00 33.64 -7.77
N VAL A 489 6.01 32.82 -8.09
CA VAL A 489 4.62 33.26 -8.30
C VAL A 489 3.99 33.52 -6.92
N PRO A 490 3.20 34.61 -6.72
CA PRO A 490 2.68 34.94 -5.39
C PRO A 490 1.83 33.82 -4.79
N GLY A 491 2.21 33.36 -3.60
CA GLY A 491 1.52 32.29 -2.87
C GLY A 491 2.07 30.87 -3.12
N GLY A 492 3.13 30.71 -3.92
CA GLY A 492 3.79 29.41 -4.13
C GLY A 492 5.32 29.48 -4.12
N ALA A 493 5.96 28.31 -4.07
CA ALA A 493 7.40 28.18 -4.23
C ALA A 493 7.81 28.37 -5.70
N ALA A 494 8.99 28.95 -5.95
CA ALA A 494 9.58 29.00 -7.30
C ALA A 494 10.32 27.70 -7.65
N PHE A 495 10.79 27.00 -6.61
CA PHE A 495 11.52 25.75 -6.73
C PHE A 495 11.04 24.80 -5.64
N THR A 496 10.64 23.60 -6.06
CA THR A 496 10.21 22.53 -5.16
C THR A 496 11.03 21.27 -5.42
N VAL A 497 11.50 20.60 -4.37
CA VAL A 497 12.26 19.35 -4.47
C VAL A 497 11.70 18.30 -3.50
N SER A 498 11.25 17.18 -4.04
CA SER A 498 10.72 16.07 -3.27
C SER A 498 11.85 15.25 -2.65
N ARG A 499 11.84 15.16 -1.32
CA ARG A 499 12.87 14.49 -0.49
C ARG A 499 12.28 13.32 0.28
N ASP A 500 13.13 12.35 0.61
CA ASP A 500 12.77 11.23 1.49
C ASP A 500 12.61 11.73 2.94
N GLY A 501 11.38 11.73 3.44
CA GLY A 501 11.02 12.07 4.82
C GLY A 501 11.12 10.89 5.80
N GLY A 502 11.55 9.71 5.34
CA GLY A 502 11.56 8.48 6.11
C GLY A 502 10.27 7.67 5.92
N ARG A 503 9.78 7.05 7.00
CA ARG A 503 8.53 6.26 7.00
C ARG A 503 7.53 6.78 8.02
N ASP A 504 6.26 6.84 7.63
CA ASP A 504 5.16 7.12 8.55
C ASP A 504 5.07 6.01 9.63
N PRO A 505 5.08 6.35 10.94
CA PRO A 505 5.07 5.35 12.01
C PRO A 505 3.85 4.42 12.03
N GLY A 506 2.69 4.86 11.52
CA GLY A 506 1.44 4.09 11.55
C GLY A 506 1.31 3.10 10.38
N THR A 507 1.40 3.62 9.15
CA THR A 507 1.24 2.86 7.90
C THR A 507 2.53 2.16 7.45
N ARG A 508 3.70 2.56 7.97
CA ARG A 508 5.04 2.16 7.53
C ARG A 508 5.36 2.43 6.06
N ARG A 509 4.53 3.23 5.37
CA ARG A 509 4.83 3.71 4.01
C ARG A 509 5.96 4.72 4.07
N ASN A 510 6.77 4.81 3.02
CA ASN A 510 7.69 5.92 2.87
C ASN A 510 6.87 7.23 2.74
N THR A 511 7.36 8.31 3.35
CA THR A 511 6.77 9.64 3.28
C THR A 511 7.66 10.55 2.46
N ILE A 512 7.12 11.16 1.41
CA ILE A 512 7.82 12.21 0.66
C ILE A 512 7.54 13.55 1.34
N VAL A 513 8.56 14.40 1.41
CA VAL A 513 8.45 15.78 1.91
C VAL A 513 8.98 16.72 0.84
N HIS A 514 8.15 17.66 0.41
CA HIS A 514 8.53 18.67 -0.55
C HIS A 514 9.28 19.79 0.17
N ALA A 515 10.53 20.05 -0.23
CA ALA A 515 11.29 21.20 0.20
C ALA A 515 11.11 22.35 -0.80
N GLU A 516 10.89 23.54 -0.30
CA GLU A 516 10.45 24.71 -1.08
C GLU A 516 11.44 25.88 -0.93
N GLY A 517 11.64 26.61 -2.04
CA GLY A 517 12.50 27.79 -2.14
C GLY A 517 11.86 28.91 -2.97
N SER A 518 12.23 30.16 -2.66
CA SER A 518 11.65 31.38 -3.25
C SER A 518 12.23 31.77 -4.62
N ARG A 519 13.28 31.08 -5.08
CA ARG A 519 13.80 31.15 -6.46
C ARG A 519 14.29 29.78 -6.92
N TYR A 520 14.41 29.60 -8.24
CA TYR A 520 15.18 28.48 -8.80
C TYR A 520 16.66 28.86 -8.92
N SER A 521 17.52 28.14 -8.19
CA SER A 521 18.97 28.35 -8.19
C SER A 521 19.71 27.73 -9.39
N GLY A 522 19.02 26.92 -10.21
CA GLY A 522 19.63 26.14 -11.28
C GLY A 522 20.57 25.03 -10.79
N LEU A 523 21.16 24.27 -11.71
CA LEU A 523 22.05 23.15 -11.37
C LEU A 523 23.35 23.52 -10.64
N SER A 524 23.68 24.82 -10.53
CA SER A 524 24.81 25.33 -9.73
C SER A 524 24.52 25.45 -8.23
N GLY A 525 23.25 25.37 -7.81
CA GLY A 525 22.83 25.64 -6.44
C GLY A 525 23.04 27.09 -6.00
N THR A 526 22.83 27.35 -4.71
CA THR A 526 23.10 28.66 -4.06
C THR A 526 24.56 28.86 -3.67
N ALA A 527 25.24 27.76 -3.34
CA ALA A 527 26.63 27.73 -2.90
C ALA A 527 27.29 26.42 -3.34
N GLN A 528 28.62 26.42 -3.48
CA GLN A 528 29.40 25.27 -3.91
C GLN A 528 30.42 24.88 -2.85
N THR A 529 30.53 23.58 -2.58
CA THR A 529 31.49 22.98 -1.64
C THR A 529 32.49 22.15 -2.41
N ALA A 530 33.79 22.46 -2.29
CA ALA A 530 34.84 21.60 -2.81
C ALA A 530 35.06 20.39 -1.88
N VAL A 531 34.97 19.18 -2.43
CA VAL A 531 35.27 17.92 -1.75
C VAL A 531 36.52 17.33 -2.38
N THR A 532 37.62 17.31 -1.63
CA THR A 532 38.90 16.76 -2.08
C THR A 532 38.79 15.22 -2.24
N LEU A 533 38.90 14.75 -3.47
CA LEU A 533 39.03 13.35 -3.85
C LEU A 533 40.51 12.94 -3.90
N THR A 534 40.75 11.66 -3.72
CA THR A 534 42.08 11.04 -3.75
C THR A 534 42.06 9.70 -4.49
N GLY A 535 43.18 9.36 -5.13
CA GLY A 535 43.39 8.10 -5.82
C GLY A 535 44.55 8.22 -6.82
N PRO A 536 45.28 7.13 -7.12
CA PRO A 536 46.32 7.14 -8.14
C PRO A 536 45.72 7.20 -9.55
N ALA A 537 46.52 7.59 -10.54
CA ALA A 537 46.20 7.35 -11.94
C ALA A 537 46.00 5.85 -12.19
N GLN A 538 44.92 5.48 -12.87
CA GLN A 538 44.48 4.09 -13.04
C GLN A 538 44.34 3.73 -14.52
N GLU A 539 44.80 2.54 -14.90
CA GLU A 539 44.53 1.95 -16.21
C GLU A 539 43.12 1.34 -16.24
N VAL A 540 42.38 1.59 -17.31
CA VAL A 540 41.03 1.08 -17.53
C VAL A 540 40.91 0.47 -18.93
N ALA A 541 40.45 -0.77 -19.00
CA ALA A 541 40.22 -1.47 -20.24
C ALA A 541 38.82 -1.20 -20.79
N ASN A 542 38.70 -0.81 -22.06
CA ASN A 542 37.47 -0.98 -22.84
C ASN A 542 37.55 -2.34 -23.55
N PRO A 543 36.73 -3.35 -23.17
CA PRO A 543 36.67 -4.61 -23.89
C PRO A 543 35.96 -4.45 -25.24
N PRO A 544 36.09 -5.41 -26.19
CA PRO A 544 35.47 -5.31 -27.51
C PRO A 544 33.94 -5.10 -27.42
N GLY A 545 33.44 -4.01 -28.00
CA GLY A 545 32.03 -3.65 -27.97
C GLY A 545 31.48 -3.34 -26.57
N GLY A 546 32.35 -3.20 -25.56
CA GLY A 546 31.96 -3.01 -24.17
C GLY A 546 31.39 -4.26 -23.48
N SER A 547 31.72 -5.48 -23.94
CA SER A 547 31.24 -6.73 -23.33
C SER A 547 32.34 -7.46 -22.52
N PRO A 548 32.12 -7.86 -21.25
CA PRO A 548 30.94 -7.58 -20.43
C PRO A 548 30.84 -6.09 -20.05
N ALA A 549 29.61 -5.59 -19.90
CA ALA A 549 29.29 -4.20 -19.62
C ALA A 549 28.94 -3.97 -18.14
N ALA A 550 29.30 -2.81 -17.60
CA ALA A 550 28.79 -2.34 -16.32
C ALA A 550 27.28 -2.01 -16.37
N ILE A 551 26.65 -1.99 -15.20
CA ILE A 551 25.24 -1.61 -15.01
C ILE A 551 25.19 -0.24 -14.32
N SER A 552 24.28 0.64 -14.73
CA SER A 552 23.88 1.84 -13.97
C SER A 552 22.38 1.80 -13.70
N SER A 553 21.57 2.12 -14.72
CA SER A 553 20.12 1.88 -14.72
C SER A 553 19.76 0.74 -15.69
N ILE A 554 18.57 0.19 -15.51
CA ILE A 554 17.90 -0.68 -16.49
C ILE A 554 16.53 -0.03 -16.75
N PRO A 555 16.31 0.59 -17.92
CA PRO A 555 15.04 1.24 -18.26
C PRO A 555 13.82 0.34 -18.02
N GLY A 556 12.78 0.89 -17.40
CA GLY A 556 11.53 0.17 -17.04
C GLY A 556 11.62 -0.81 -15.87
N PHE A 557 12.81 -1.33 -15.53
CA PHE A 557 13.00 -2.30 -14.44
C PHE A 557 12.95 -1.66 -13.04
N GLY A 558 13.11 -0.35 -12.93
CA GLY A 558 13.09 0.36 -11.64
C GLY A 558 11.75 0.29 -10.89
N SER A 559 10.65 -0.07 -11.56
CA SER A 559 9.37 -0.35 -10.89
C SER A 559 9.39 -1.64 -10.05
N LEU A 560 10.09 -2.68 -10.52
CA LEU A 560 10.19 -3.99 -9.86
C LEU A 560 11.02 -3.93 -8.57
N LEU A 561 12.05 -3.07 -8.55
CA LEU A 561 12.92 -2.82 -7.40
C LEU A 561 12.56 -1.57 -6.60
N GLY A 562 11.66 -0.70 -7.11
CA GLY A 562 11.35 0.61 -6.51
C GLY A 562 10.75 0.54 -5.10
N ASN A 563 10.03 -0.53 -4.78
CA ASN A 563 9.52 -0.79 -3.42
C ASN A 563 10.61 -1.30 -2.44
N SER A 564 11.82 -1.60 -2.91
CA SER A 564 12.92 -2.06 -2.05
C SER A 564 13.55 -0.88 -1.29
N SER A 565 12.97 -0.57 -0.13
CA SER A 565 13.52 0.39 0.85
C SER A 565 14.74 -0.16 1.61
N THR A 566 15.59 -0.90 0.89
CA THR A 566 16.85 -1.53 1.32
C THR A 566 18.09 -0.81 0.79
N GLY A 567 17.94 0.13 -0.15
CA GLY A 567 19.04 0.91 -0.71
C GLY A 567 20.01 0.14 -1.61
N VAL A 568 19.63 -1.07 -2.04
CA VAL A 568 20.46 -1.89 -2.94
C VAL A 568 20.46 -1.27 -4.33
N SER A 569 21.52 -0.55 -4.67
CA SER A 569 21.74 -0.09 -6.04
C SER A 569 22.01 -1.31 -6.94
N ALA A 570 21.35 -1.34 -8.09
CA ALA A 570 21.60 -2.34 -9.13
C ALA A 570 22.81 -1.96 -10.01
N ALA A 571 23.43 -0.79 -9.77
CA ALA A 571 24.63 -0.36 -10.45
C ALA A 571 25.83 -1.24 -10.04
N LEU A 572 26.57 -1.71 -11.04
CA LEU A 572 27.65 -2.69 -10.86
C LEU A 572 28.76 -2.36 -11.86
N ASP A 573 29.84 -1.78 -11.36
CA ASP A 573 31.05 -1.48 -12.11
C ASP A 573 32.01 -2.69 -12.11
N LEU A 574 32.69 -2.90 -13.23
CA LEU A 574 33.51 -4.09 -13.46
C LEU A 574 35.00 -3.80 -13.14
N PRO A 575 35.67 -4.61 -12.27
CA PRO A 575 37.09 -4.45 -11.96
C PRO A 575 37.97 -4.41 -13.22
N GLY A 576 38.89 -3.45 -13.28
CA GLY A 576 39.75 -3.22 -14.45
C GLY A 576 39.09 -2.49 -15.62
N GLN A 577 37.77 -2.23 -15.58
CA GLN A 577 37.06 -1.40 -16.54
C GLN A 577 36.72 0.01 -16.00
N SER A 578 37.11 0.32 -14.76
CA SER A 578 36.71 1.57 -14.09
C SER A 578 37.79 2.14 -13.17
N ALA A 579 38.06 3.44 -13.30
CA ALA A 579 38.93 4.19 -12.40
C ALA A 579 38.09 4.75 -11.24
N THR A 580 38.58 4.65 -10.01
CA THR A 580 37.87 5.05 -8.79
C THR A 580 38.67 6.09 -7.99
N PHE A 581 37.99 7.14 -7.52
CA PHE A 581 38.57 8.20 -6.70
C PHE A 581 37.64 8.50 -5.53
N GLU A 582 38.17 8.63 -4.31
CA GLU A 582 37.38 8.72 -3.08
C GLU A 582 37.74 9.94 -2.23
N SER A 583 36.72 10.54 -1.61
CA SER A 583 36.91 11.51 -0.54
C SER A 583 37.33 10.83 0.77
N ALA A 584 38.00 11.58 1.64
CA ALA A 584 37.99 11.24 3.06
C ALA A 584 36.53 11.19 3.60
N PRO A 585 36.24 10.41 4.65
CA PRO A 585 34.91 10.40 5.26
C PRO A 585 34.47 11.81 5.71
N LEU A 586 33.25 12.18 5.35
CA LEU A 586 32.68 13.51 5.58
C LEU A 586 32.66 13.85 7.08
N ARG A 587 33.21 15.01 7.44
CA ARG A 587 33.27 15.52 8.84
C ARG A 587 31.96 16.18 9.31
N ALA A 588 31.09 16.53 8.37
CA ALA A 588 29.75 17.09 8.59
C ALA A 588 28.84 16.62 7.44
N PRO A 589 27.50 16.64 7.59
CA PRO A 589 26.59 16.28 6.51
C PRO A 589 26.72 17.25 5.33
N LEU A 590 26.67 16.72 4.11
CA LEU A 590 26.72 17.48 2.86
C LEU A 590 25.44 17.19 2.06
N HIS A 591 24.68 18.23 1.73
CA HIS A 591 23.47 18.11 0.92
C HIS A 591 23.75 18.60 -0.50
N LEU A 592 23.98 17.66 -1.41
CA LEU A 592 24.10 17.93 -2.84
C LEU A 592 22.71 18.31 -3.38
N THR A 593 22.61 19.46 -4.02
CA THR A 593 21.43 19.87 -4.81
C THR A 593 21.93 20.52 -6.10
N GLY A 594 21.87 19.79 -7.21
CA GLY A 594 22.37 20.24 -8.52
C GLY A 594 23.31 19.24 -9.19
N SER A 595 24.09 19.68 -10.17
CA SER A 595 25.09 18.88 -10.90
C SER A 595 26.49 19.09 -10.32
N PRO A 596 27.12 18.07 -9.72
CA PRO A 596 28.52 18.17 -9.31
C PRO A 596 29.45 18.25 -10.52
N THR A 597 30.61 18.89 -10.39
CA THR A 597 31.63 18.89 -11.45
C THR A 597 32.99 18.41 -10.94
N ALA A 598 33.73 17.71 -11.81
CA ALA A 598 35.09 17.23 -11.54
C ALA A 598 35.98 17.47 -12.76
N THR A 599 37.27 17.71 -12.55
CA THR A 599 38.24 17.90 -13.64
C THR A 599 39.21 16.73 -13.71
N ILE A 600 39.15 16.00 -14.82
CA ILE A 600 39.85 14.72 -15.04
C ILE A 600 40.88 14.86 -16.16
N ARG A 601 41.85 13.95 -16.22
CA ARG A 601 42.75 13.79 -17.38
C ARG A 601 42.71 12.36 -17.87
N VAL A 602 42.64 12.22 -19.20
CA VAL A 602 42.54 10.94 -19.91
C VAL A 602 43.70 10.83 -20.89
N TYR A 603 44.52 9.80 -20.74
CA TYR A 603 45.62 9.45 -21.63
C TYR A 603 45.23 8.27 -22.51
N GLY A 604 45.65 8.31 -23.78
CA GLY A 604 45.33 7.29 -24.77
C GLY A 604 45.52 7.82 -26.19
N THR A 605 44.80 7.24 -27.15
CA THR A 605 44.80 7.71 -28.54
C THR A 605 43.39 7.74 -29.12
N GLY A 606 43.00 8.90 -29.65
CA GLY A 606 41.71 9.08 -30.32
C GLY A 606 40.53 9.20 -29.34
N GLN A 607 39.33 8.89 -29.81
CA GLN A 607 38.10 9.09 -29.05
C GLN A 607 37.91 8.01 -27.96
N VAL A 608 37.80 8.46 -26.72
CA VAL A 608 37.58 7.64 -25.52
C VAL A 608 36.18 7.91 -25.00
N THR A 609 35.36 6.86 -24.87
CA THR A 609 34.07 6.90 -24.18
C THR A 609 34.27 6.56 -22.70
N LEU A 610 33.71 7.36 -21.79
CA LEU A 610 33.67 7.06 -20.35
C LEU A 610 32.27 7.36 -19.78
N PHE A 611 31.96 6.73 -18.65
CA PHE A 611 30.70 6.83 -17.92
C PHE A 611 30.99 7.26 -16.48
N ALA A 612 30.64 8.50 -16.13
CA ALA A 612 30.96 9.11 -14.85
C ALA A 612 29.81 8.97 -13.85
N LYS A 613 30.12 8.43 -12.67
CA LYS A 613 29.17 8.05 -11.63
C LYS A 613 29.65 8.59 -10.28
N LEU A 614 28.74 9.09 -9.44
CA LEU A 614 29.05 9.57 -8.09
C LEU A 614 28.26 8.77 -7.06
N TYR A 615 28.94 7.92 -6.30
CA TYR A 615 28.32 7.04 -5.31
C TYR A 615 28.38 7.59 -3.89
N ASP A 616 27.33 7.32 -3.11
CA ASP A 616 27.27 7.39 -1.65
C ASP A 616 27.86 6.09 -1.08
N ALA A 617 29.11 6.13 -0.62
CA ALA A 617 29.86 4.98 -0.13
C ALA A 617 30.00 5.00 1.41
N THR A 618 29.99 3.80 2.02
CA THR A 618 30.24 3.60 3.45
C THR A 618 31.10 2.34 3.64
N THR A 619 32.09 2.38 4.54
CA THR A 619 32.94 1.23 4.83
C THR A 619 32.09 0.04 5.30
N GLY A 620 32.22 -1.11 4.60
CA GLY A 620 31.49 -2.34 4.93
C GLY A 620 30.03 -2.40 4.44
N GLN A 621 29.57 -1.43 3.64
CA GLN A 621 28.27 -1.48 2.97
C GLN A 621 28.43 -1.39 1.44
N LEU A 622 27.40 -1.83 0.71
CA LEU A 622 27.32 -1.57 -0.74
C LEU A 622 27.19 -0.06 -0.98
N ALA A 623 27.93 0.45 -1.96
CA ALA A 623 27.82 1.85 -2.35
C ALA A 623 26.55 2.09 -3.17
N VAL A 624 25.90 3.23 -2.96
CA VAL A 624 24.60 3.55 -3.57
C VAL A 624 24.77 4.61 -4.65
N LEU A 625 24.33 4.34 -5.87
CA LEU A 625 24.29 5.32 -6.96
C LEU A 625 23.00 6.15 -6.87
N PRO A 626 23.04 7.47 -6.57
CA PRO A 626 21.85 8.31 -6.50
C PRO A 626 21.08 8.30 -7.83
N GLY A 627 19.79 8.00 -7.77
CA GLY A 627 18.92 7.85 -8.95
C GLY A 627 19.29 6.73 -9.92
N ASN A 628 20.32 5.91 -9.63
CA ASN A 628 20.99 5.02 -10.58
C ASN A 628 21.52 5.73 -11.85
N LEU A 629 21.79 7.04 -11.79
CA LEU A 629 22.15 7.86 -12.94
C LEU A 629 23.65 7.80 -13.27
N THR A 630 23.98 7.94 -14.56
CA THR A 630 25.35 7.97 -15.09
C THR A 630 25.51 9.13 -16.08
N ALA A 631 26.65 9.81 -16.06
CA ALA A 631 26.99 10.91 -16.94
C ALA A 631 27.98 10.43 -18.02
N PRO A 632 27.51 10.07 -19.22
CA PRO A 632 28.37 9.64 -20.32
C PRO A 632 29.15 10.82 -20.92
N LEU A 633 30.38 10.58 -21.32
CA LEU A 633 31.24 11.53 -22.02
C LEU A 633 32.02 10.86 -23.14
N ARG A 634 32.44 11.67 -24.11
CA ARG A 634 33.48 11.30 -25.07
C ARG A 634 34.56 12.37 -25.12
N VAL A 635 35.82 11.95 -25.02
CA VAL A 635 37.02 12.81 -24.97
C VAL A 635 38.03 12.31 -26.00
N ASN A 636 38.58 13.22 -26.81
CA ASN A 636 39.68 12.90 -27.71
C ASN A 636 41.00 12.87 -26.93
N ALA A 637 41.44 11.69 -26.50
CA ALA A 637 42.64 11.50 -25.70
C ALA A 637 43.92 11.52 -26.54
N THR A 638 45.00 12.02 -25.93
CA THR A 638 46.35 12.02 -26.51
C THR A 638 47.34 11.30 -25.58
N PRO A 639 48.52 10.90 -26.08
CA PRO A 639 49.59 10.34 -25.24
C PRO A 639 50.15 11.33 -24.19
N SER A 640 49.93 12.64 -24.37
CA SER A 640 50.27 13.67 -23.39
C SER A 640 49.17 13.91 -22.34
N GLY A 641 48.01 13.27 -22.50
CA GLY A 641 46.82 13.46 -21.68
C GLY A 641 45.96 14.63 -22.14
N THR A 642 44.66 14.38 -22.29
CA THR A 642 43.63 15.41 -22.52
C THR A 642 42.91 15.70 -21.21
N THR A 643 42.87 16.98 -20.82
CA THR A 643 42.19 17.42 -19.59
C THR A 643 40.75 17.84 -19.93
N ALA A 644 39.77 17.40 -19.15
CA ALA A 644 38.36 17.71 -19.35
C ALA A 644 37.64 17.94 -18.00
N THR A 645 36.79 18.96 -17.94
CA THR A 645 35.80 19.11 -16.85
C THR A 645 34.54 18.34 -17.25
N ILE A 646 34.00 17.56 -16.32
CA ILE A 646 32.79 16.76 -16.50
C ILE A 646 31.69 17.21 -15.52
N ALA A 647 30.46 17.29 -16.02
CA ALA A 647 29.24 17.48 -15.23
C ALA A 647 28.62 16.12 -14.89
N LEU A 648 28.55 15.80 -13.59
CA LEU A 648 27.93 14.58 -13.07
C LEU A 648 26.39 14.72 -13.04
N PRO A 649 25.65 13.60 -12.96
CA PRO A 649 24.19 13.66 -12.99
C PRO A 649 23.63 14.53 -11.86
N ALA A 650 22.70 15.40 -12.21
CA ALA A 650 22.06 16.27 -11.24
C ALA A 650 21.08 15.50 -10.35
N VAL A 651 21.17 15.71 -9.03
CA VAL A 651 20.32 15.08 -8.02
C VAL A 651 20.12 16.01 -6.81
N ASP A 652 19.11 15.72 -5.99
CA ASP A 652 19.09 16.15 -4.58
C ASP A 652 19.42 14.95 -3.68
N ARG A 653 20.57 15.00 -3.00
CA ARG A 653 21.05 13.90 -2.16
C ARG A 653 21.80 14.42 -0.92
N ARG A 654 21.27 14.06 0.24
CA ARG A 654 21.98 14.18 1.52
C ARG A 654 22.98 13.03 1.70
N PHE A 655 24.23 13.38 1.98
CA PHE A 655 25.29 12.50 2.47
C PHE A 655 25.56 12.85 3.93
N ASP A 656 25.40 11.91 4.86
CA ASP A 656 25.61 12.16 6.29
C ASP A 656 27.09 12.09 6.70
N THR A 657 27.40 12.54 7.91
CA THR A 657 28.73 12.43 8.52
C THR A 657 29.23 10.99 8.49
N GLY A 658 30.49 10.80 8.10
CA GLY A 658 31.13 9.48 7.96
C GLY A 658 30.91 8.78 6.60
N ARG A 659 30.09 9.34 5.70
CA ARG A 659 29.99 8.88 4.30
C ARG A 659 31.21 9.31 3.49
N THR A 660 31.52 8.57 2.43
CA THR A 660 32.54 8.93 1.43
C THR A 660 31.85 9.16 0.09
N LEU A 661 32.24 10.24 -0.60
CA LEU A 661 31.89 10.46 -2.00
C LEU A 661 32.89 9.70 -2.87
N ARG A 662 32.39 8.80 -3.72
CA ARG A 662 33.21 8.00 -4.64
C ARG A 662 32.87 8.36 -6.09
N LEU A 663 33.80 8.98 -6.79
CA LEU A 663 33.75 9.17 -8.24
C LEU A 663 34.25 7.88 -8.92
N VAL A 664 33.45 7.33 -9.83
CA VAL A 664 33.83 6.21 -10.68
C VAL A 664 33.73 6.64 -12.15
N LEU A 665 34.75 6.31 -12.94
CA LEU A 665 34.81 6.54 -14.38
C LEU A 665 34.96 5.17 -15.07
N ALA A 666 33.86 4.60 -15.55
CA ALA A 666 33.83 3.31 -16.23
C ALA A 666 33.98 3.47 -17.76
N THR A 667 34.56 2.47 -18.43
CA THR A 667 34.66 2.41 -19.90
C THR A 667 33.41 1.82 -20.56
N THR A 668 32.58 1.10 -19.80
CA THR A 668 31.37 0.42 -20.30
C THR A 668 30.12 0.83 -19.52
N ASP A 669 28.97 0.74 -20.18
CA ASP A 669 27.64 0.84 -19.58
C ASP A 669 26.62 0.19 -20.53
N MET A 670 25.73 -0.67 -20.00
CA MET A 670 24.77 -1.38 -20.84
C MET A 670 23.77 -0.47 -21.57
N ALA A 671 23.46 0.72 -21.05
CA ALA A 671 22.46 1.61 -21.63
C ALA A 671 22.94 2.34 -22.92
N TYR A 672 24.26 2.33 -23.17
CA TYR A 672 24.93 3.18 -24.15
C TYR A 672 25.78 2.40 -25.16
N SER A 673 26.10 3.03 -26.30
CA SER A 673 27.00 2.46 -27.31
C SER A 673 28.47 2.67 -26.94
N THR A 674 29.23 1.58 -27.03
CA THR A 674 30.64 1.43 -26.62
C THR A 674 31.50 1.05 -27.81
N PRO A 675 32.76 1.53 -27.94
CA PRO A 675 33.59 1.24 -29.11
C PRO A 675 33.82 -0.26 -29.33
N ALA A 676 33.69 -0.71 -30.57
CA ALA A 676 33.93 -2.11 -30.96
C ALA A 676 35.41 -2.52 -30.77
N THR A 677 36.34 -1.58 -31.00
CA THR A 677 37.78 -1.81 -30.84
C THR A 677 38.16 -1.87 -29.35
N PRO A 678 38.85 -2.93 -28.89
CA PRO A 678 39.39 -2.96 -27.53
C PRO A 678 40.51 -1.94 -27.36
N ALA A 679 40.61 -1.36 -26.17
CA ALA A 679 41.64 -0.39 -25.82
C ALA A 679 41.92 -0.41 -24.32
N VAL A 680 43.07 0.15 -23.91
CA VAL A 680 43.36 0.51 -22.52
C VAL A 680 43.68 2.00 -22.49
N TYR A 681 43.12 2.69 -21.52
CA TYR A 681 43.30 4.12 -21.29
C TYR A 681 43.82 4.34 -19.87
N GLN A 682 44.53 5.43 -19.62
CA GLN A 682 44.88 5.83 -18.25
C GLN A 682 44.06 7.06 -17.85
N VAL A 683 43.50 7.03 -16.64
CA VAL A 683 42.59 8.08 -16.13
C VAL A 683 43.07 8.55 -14.76
N GLU A 684 43.13 9.87 -14.57
CA GLU A 684 43.49 10.52 -13.31
C GLU A 684 42.63 11.76 -13.02
N LEU A 685 42.75 12.27 -11.79
CA LEU A 685 42.24 13.58 -11.41
C LEU A 685 43.21 14.68 -11.91
N ALA A 686 42.72 15.62 -12.72
CA ALA A 686 43.47 16.81 -13.10
C ALA A 686 43.33 17.94 -12.06
N SER A 687 42.23 17.93 -11.30
CA SER A 687 42.03 18.65 -10.05
C SER A 687 41.58 17.66 -8.99
N PRO A 688 42.07 17.73 -7.74
CA PRO A 688 41.56 16.87 -6.66
C PRO A 688 40.14 17.27 -6.23
N ASP A 689 39.66 18.47 -6.58
CA ASP A 689 38.39 18.98 -6.08
C ASP A 689 37.19 18.51 -6.94
N LEU A 690 36.29 17.77 -6.30
CA LEU A 690 34.91 17.58 -6.74
C LEU A 690 34.08 18.77 -6.24
N VAL A 691 33.55 19.58 -7.15
CA VAL A 691 32.70 20.74 -6.81
C VAL A 691 31.26 20.27 -6.65
N VAL A 692 30.73 20.34 -5.42
CA VAL A 692 29.38 19.88 -5.06
C VAL A 692 28.46 21.10 -4.87
N PRO A 693 27.45 21.32 -5.73
CA PRO A 693 26.46 22.38 -5.54
C PRO A 693 25.50 22.06 -4.40
N THR A 694 25.03 23.09 -3.72
CA THR A 694 24.18 23.00 -2.52
C THR A 694 23.12 24.12 -2.55
N ASP A 695 21.89 23.82 -2.16
CA ASP A 695 20.82 24.81 -2.01
C ASP A 695 20.43 24.97 -0.54
N GLY A 696 20.78 26.12 0.04
CA GLY A 696 20.48 26.47 1.43
C GLY A 696 19.14 27.20 1.63
N GLU A 697 18.40 27.49 0.56
CA GLU A 697 17.08 28.13 0.63
C GLU A 697 15.93 27.11 0.56
N LEU A 698 16.17 25.90 0.05
CA LEU A 698 15.22 24.78 0.07
C LEU A 698 14.91 24.28 1.49
N SER A 699 13.90 24.91 2.11
CA SER A 699 13.37 24.54 3.42
C SER A 699 12.26 23.48 3.31
N ALA A 700 12.33 22.43 4.13
CA ALA A 700 11.28 21.42 4.22
C ALA A 700 10.36 21.71 5.42
N PRO A 701 9.03 21.51 5.31
CA PRO A 701 8.14 21.51 6.46
C PRO A 701 8.63 20.51 7.51
N ALA A 702 8.76 20.96 8.76
CA ALA A 702 9.21 20.09 9.84
C ALA A 702 8.19 18.97 10.08
N THR A 703 8.59 17.72 9.86
CA THR A 703 7.82 16.50 10.19
C THR A 703 7.80 16.26 11.71
N GLY A 704 7.23 17.22 12.44
CA GLY A 704 7.03 17.14 13.87
C GLY A 704 6.16 15.94 14.27
N PRO A 705 6.26 15.46 15.52
CA PRO A 705 5.44 14.36 15.99
C PRO A 705 3.96 14.70 15.82
N ALA A 706 3.25 13.88 15.03
CA ALA A 706 1.89 14.14 14.62
C ALA A 706 0.99 14.43 15.84
N TRP A 707 0.00 15.30 15.68
CA TRP A 707 -0.81 15.82 16.80
C TRP A 707 -1.44 14.73 17.69
N TRP A 708 -1.76 13.56 17.10
CA TRP A 708 -2.29 12.41 17.84
C TRP A 708 -1.29 11.82 18.86
N THR A 709 0.01 12.01 18.66
CA THR A 709 1.08 11.60 19.60
C THR A 709 0.91 12.30 20.96
N TRP A 710 0.40 13.53 20.96
CA TRP A 710 0.08 14.30 22.16
C TRP A 710 -1.38 14.10 22.61
N ALA A 711 -2.32 13.87 21.67
CA ALA A 711 -3.72 13.63 22.01
C ALA A 711 -3.97 12.25 22.65
N MET A 712 -3.19 11.22 22.32
CA MET A 712 -3.30 9.87 22.91
C MET A 712 -3.08 9.83 24.43
N PRO A 713 -1.98 10.37 25.01
CA PRO A 713 -1.82 10.40 26.47
C PRO A 713 -2.87 11.28 27.17
N LEU A 714 -3.32 12.37 26.53
CA LEU A 714 -4.40 13.21 27.05
C LEU A 714 -5.76 12.49 27.07
N SER A 715 -6.11 11.77 26.01
CA SER A 715 -7.37 11.01 25.97
C SER A 715 -7.36 9.81 26.93
N ALA A 716 -6.22 9.11 27.06
CA ALA A 716 -6.02 8.07 28.07
C ALA A 716 -6.19 8.61 29.50
N LEU A 717 -5.65 9.80 29.81
CA LEU A 717 -5.83 10.46 31.10
C LEU A 717 -7.31 10.80 31.38
N VAL A 718 -8.03 11.34 30.39
CA VAL A 718 -9.47 11.62 30.51
C VAL A 718 -10.28 10.34 30.74
N VAL A 719 -9.99 9.26 30.01
CA VAL A 719 -10.63 7.94 30.21
C VAL A 719 -10.37 7.40 31.62
N ALA A 720 -9.13 7.49 32.12
CA ALA A 720 -8.79 7.08 33.47
C ALA A 720 -9.56 7.88 34.55
N ILE A 721 -9.67 9.20 34.38
CA ILE A 721 -10.46 10.07 35.27
C ILE A 721 -11.94 9.67 35.28
N VAL A 722 -12.53 9.42 34.10
CA VAL A 722 -13.93 8.98 33.98
C VAL A 722 -14.15 7.61 34.65
N LEU A 723 -13.25 6.65 34.45
CA LEU A 723 -13.34 5.32 35.07
C LEU A 723 -13.26 5.40 36.61
N VAL A 724 -12.36 6.23 37.16
CA VAL A 724 -12.25 6.45 38.61
C VAL A 724 -13.50 7.14 39.19
N LEU A 725 -14.08 8.10 38.48
CA LEU A 725 -15.30 8.79 38.91
C LEU A 725 -16.52 7.86 38.88
N VAL A 726 -16.71 7.07 37.81
CA VAL A 726 -17.82 6.12 37.68
C VAL A 726 -17.67 4.96 38.68
N GLY A 727 -16.46 4.44 38.88
CA GLY A 727 -16.17 3.35 39.82
C GLY A 727 -16.53 3.70 41.27
N ARG A 728 -16.29 4.94 41.70
CA ARG A 728 -16.61 5.40 43.08
C ARG A 728 -18.10 5.51 43.38
N VAL A 729 -18.97 5.59 42.37
CA VAL A 729 -20.43 5.71 42.56
C VAL A 729 -21.10 4.35 42.78
N ARG A 730 -20.48 3.24 42.35
CA ARG A 730 -21.00 1.87 42.55
C ARG A 730 -20.43 1.20 43.80
N ARG A 731 -20.70 1.76 44.98
CA ARG A 731 -20.69 0.93 46.21
C ARG A 731 -21.87 -0.03 46.15
N ALA A 732 -21.64 -1.31 46.41
CA ALA A 732 -22.71 -2.29 46.54
C ALA A 732 -23.57 -1.96 47.77
N ASP A 733 -24.88 -2.18 47.65
CA ASP A 733 -25.83 -1.93 48.73
C ASP A 733 -25.77 -3.09 49.74
N THR A 734 -24.90 -2.98 50.74
CA THR A 734 -24.69 -3.97 51.80
C THR A 734 -25.51 -3.65 53.05
N THR A 735 -26.77 -3.24 52.86
CA THR A 735 -27.74 -3.07 53.94
C THR A 735 -28.15 -4.45 54.46
N GLN A 736 -27.58 -4.85 55.60
CA GLN A 736 -28.04 -6.01 56.36
C GLN A 736 -29.34 -5.64 57.10
N ASP A 737 -30.39 -6.42 56.88
CA ASP A 737 -31.71 -6.24 57.49
C ASP A 737 -31.73 -6.84 58.91
N PRO A 738 -31.78 -6.03 59.98
CA PRO A 738 -31.57 -6.52 61.35
C PRO A 738 -32.73 -7.38 61.86
N GLU A 739 -33.97 -7.15 61.40
CA GLU A 739 -35.14 -7.95 61.79
C GLU A 739 -35.13 -9.36 61.17
N LEU A 740 -34.28 -9.57 60.15
CA LEU A 740 -34.10 -10.85 59.47
C LEU A 740 -32.73 -11.49 59.77
N ALA A 741 -31.94 -10.96 60.71
CA ALA A 741 -30.59 -11.41 61.01
C ALA A 741 -30.50 -12.90 61.43
N ASP A 742 -31.50 -13.39 62.17
CA ASP A 742 -31.59 -14.79 62.60
C ASP A 742 -32.37 -15.70 61.65
N VAL A 743 -32.87 -15.17 60.52
CA VAL A 743 -33.69 -15.91 59.55
C VAL A 743 -32.78 -16.53 58.48
N PRO A 744 -32.67 -17.87 58.39
CA PRO A 744 -31.82 -18.54 57.40
C PRO A 744 -32.14 -18.15 55.96
N LEU A 745 -33.44 -18.05 55.61
CA LEU A 745 -33.86 -17.70 54.26
C LEU A 745 -35.20 -16.96 54.24
N GLN A 746 -35.22 -15.80 53.59
CA GLN A 746 -36.41 -15.11 53.12
C GLN A 746 -36.33 -14.94 51.60
N ILE A 747 -37.38 -15.36 50.89
CA ILE A 747 -37.57 -15.12 49.45
C ILE A 747 -38.83 -14.26 49.27
N THR A 748 -38.75 -13.24 48.41
CA THR A 748 -39.86 -12.30 48.16
C THR A 748 -39.96 -11.91 46.69
N GLY A 749 -41.11 -12.15 46.07
CA GLY A 749 -41.46 -11.74 44.70
C GLY A 749 -40.64 -12.39 43.58
N LEU A 750 -39.96 -13.51 43.88
CA LEU A 750 -38.85 -14.02 43.08
C LEU A 750 -39.33 -14.49 41.70
N THR A 751 -38.72 -13.96 40.65
CA THR A 751 -39.12 -14.19 39.26
C THR A 751 -37.91 -14.46 38.38
N LYS A 752 -38.01 -15.49 37.52
CA LYS A 752 -37.02 -15.79 36.49
C LYS A 752 -37.67 -16.11 35.13
N ARG A 753 -37.18 -15.46 34.08
CA ARG A 753 -37.47 -15.76 32.67
C ARG A 753 -36.19 -16.12 31.92
N TYR A 754 -36.23 -17.14 31.09
CA TYR A 754 -35.13 -17.53 30.18
C TYR A 754 -35.32 -16.94 28.78
N ARG A 755 -34.26 -16.97 27.94
CA ARG A 755 -34.25 -16.34 26.60
C ARG A 755 -35.22 -16.98 25.59
N ASN A 756 -35.68 -18.20 25.85
CA ASN A 756 -36.76 -18.88 25.13
C ASN A 756 -38.16 -18.32 25.46
N GLY A 757 -38.27 -17.32 26.35
CA GLY A 757 -39.52 -16.71 26.79
C GLY A 757 -40.15 -17.37 28.03
N GLU A 758 -39.71 -18.58 28.37
CA GLU A 758 -40.20 -19.40 29.48
C GLU A 758 -40.00 -18.73 30.84
N LYS A 759 -41.07 -18.67 31.65
CA LYS A 759 -41.03 -18.10 33.01
C LYS A 759 -40.88 -19.24 34.03
N ALA A 760 -39.64 -19.68 34.25
CA ALA A 760 -39.32 -20.84 35.08
C ALA A 760 -39.57 -20.62 36.59
N VAL A 761 -39.62 -19.37 37.07
CA VAL A 761 -40.07 -19.02 38.43
C VAL A 761 -40.92 -17.74 38.33
N ASP A 762 -42.04 -17.70 39.04
CA ASP A 762 -43.09 -16.68 38.93
C ASP A 762 -43.64 -16.31 40.32
N ASP A 763 -43.28 -15.11 40.78
CA ASP A 763 -43.75 -14.49 42.04
C ASP A 763 -43.58 -15.36 43.31
N LEU A 764 -42.51 -16.15 43.36
CA LEU A 764 -42.25 -17.08 44.46
C LEU A 764 -41.84 -16.31 45.72
N SER A 765 -42.56 -16.53 46.82
CA SER A 765 -42.32 -15.89 48.12
C SER A 765 -42.52 -16.90 49.25
N PHE A 766 -41.50 -17.13 50.09
CA PHE A 766 -41.60 -17.95 51.31
C PHE A 766 -40.44 -17.65 52.27
N ARG A 767 -40.57 -18.11 53.51
CA ARG A 767 -39.56 -17.97 54.59
C ARG A 767 -39.22 -19.35 55.17
N VAL A 768 -38.02 -19.49 55.70
CA VAL A 768 -37.50 -20.70 56.36
C VAL A 768 -36.87 -20.28 57.69
N GLU A 769 -37.20 -20.98 58.77
CA GLU A 769 -36.69 -20.72 60.12
C GLU A 769 -35.49 -21.63 60.46
N ARG A 770 -34.75 -21.31 61.53
CA ARG A 770 -33.67 -22.16 62.07
C ARG A 770 -34.17 -23.57 62.43
N GLY A 771 -33.27 -24.55 62.34
CA GLY A 771 -33.54 -25.95 62.67
C GLY A 771 -34.48 -26.69 61.70
N GLN A 772 -35.04 -26.02 60.69
CA GLN A 772 -35.95 -26.65 59.73
C GLN A 772 -35.19 -27.51 58.72
N VAL A 773 -35.69 -28.75 58.54
CA VAL A 773 -35.52 -29.50 57.29
C VAL A 773 -36.72 -29.19 56.39
N LEU A 774 -36.47 -28.59 55.23
CA LEU A 774 -37.47 -28.11 54.28
C LEU A 774 -37.41 -28.89 52.97
N GLY A 775 -38.53 -29.51 52.59
CA GLY A 775 -38.68 -30.19 51.30
C GLY A 775 -39.27 -29.27 50.23
N LEU A 776 -38.49 -28.93 49.20
CA LEU A 776 -38.96 -28.25 47.99
C LEU A 776 -39.54 -29.31 47.03
N LEU A 777 -40.88 -29.42 47.05
CA LEU A 777 -41.68 -30.39 46.30
C LEU A 777 -42.17 -29.81 44.97
N GLY A 778 -42.44 -30.69 44.01
CA GLY A 778 -43.01 -30.36 42.71
C GLY A 778 -42.54 -31.30 41.61
N PRO A 779 -43.28 -31.42 40.49
CA PRO A 779 -42.85 -32.22 39.35
C PRO A 779 -41.55 -31.68 38.71
N ASN A 780 -41.03 -32.41 37.73
CA ASN A 780 -39.93 -31.90 36.91
C ASN A 780 -40.41 -30.71 36.07
N GLY A 781 -39.57 -29.69 35.95
CA GLY A 781 -39.97 -28.39 35.38
C GLY A 781 -40.72 -27.45 36.34
N ALA A 782 -41.01 -27.83 37.59
CA ALA A 782 -41.74 -26.96 38.53
C ALA A 782 -40.99 -25.69 39.00
N GLY A 783 -39.72 -25.50 38.62
CA GLY A 783 -38.90 -24.33 38.98
C GLY A 783 -37.82 -24.59 40.04
N LYS A 784 -37.85 -25.76 40.72
CA LYS A 784 -36.99 -26.12 41.88
C LYS A 784 -35.52 -25.71 41.74
N THR A 785 -34.77 -26.32 40.81
CA THR A 785 -33.35 -26.05 40.56
C THR A 785 -33.09 -24.60 40.13
N THR A 786 -34.04 -23.94 39.44
CA THR A 786 -33.92 -22.51 39.06
C THR A 786 -34.01 -21.59 40.28
N THR A 787 -34.89 -21.89 41.23
CA THR A 787 -34.93 -21.22 42.55
C THR A 787 -33.62 -21.41 43.31
N MET A 788 -33.07 -22.63 43.32
CA MET A 788 -31.84 -22.95 44.04
C MET A 788 -30.60 -22.29 43.40
N ARG A 789 -30.52 -22.24 42.06
CA ARG A 789 -29.51 -21.45 41.32
C ARG A 789 -29.56 -19.95 41.65
N MET A 790 -30.74 -19.38 41.88
CA MET A 790 -30.88 -17.99 42.34
C MET A 790 -30.45 -17.82 43.80
N LEU A 791 -30.82 -18.76 44.68
CA LEU A 791 -30.44 -18.77 46.10
C LEU A 791 -28.92 -18.82 46.32
N MET A 792 -28.19 -19.55 45.47
CA MET A 792 -26.72 -19.59 45.47
C MET A 792 -26.06 -18.40 44.75
N GLY A 793 -26.83 -17.50 44.14
CA GLY A 793 -26.29 -16.41 43.32
C GLY A 793 -25.64 -16.85 41.99
N LEU A 794 -25.88 -18.07 41.51
CA LEU A 794 -25.35 -18.55 40.22
C LEU A 794 -26.08 -17.92 39.01
N ILE A 795 -27.35 -17.54 39.19
CA ILE A 795 -28.11 -16.77 38.20
C ILE A 795 -28.84 -15.61 38.89
N HIS A 796 -28.93 -14.46 38.22
CA HIS A 796 -29.72 -13.32 38.72
C HIS A 796 -31.23 -13.57 38.53
N PRO A 797 -32.08 -13.23 39.53
CA PRO A 797 -33.50 -13.02 39.30
C PRO A 797 -33.75 -11.82 38.39
N ASP A 798 -34.88 -11.80 37.70
CA ASP A 798 -35.32 -10.66 36.87
C ASP A 798 -36.23 -9.70 37.65
N ALA A 799 -36.88 -10.20 38.71
CA ALA A 799 -37.56 -9.41 39.73
C ALA A 799 -37.62 -10.19 41.06
N GLY A 800 -37.91 -9.48 42.16
CA GLY A 800 -37.87 -10.01 43.52
C GLY A 800 -36.46 -10.02 44.14
N GLU A 801 -36.36 -10.53 45.37
CA GLU A 801 -35.09 -10.68 46.07
C GLU A 801 -35.04 -11.91 46.98
N ILE A 802 -33.82 -12.24 47.40
CA ILE A 802 -33.51 -13.29 48.37
C ILE A 802 -32.63 -12.66 49.45
N LYS A 803 -32.95 -12.91 50.72
CA LYS A 803 -32.13 -12.56 51.89
C LYS A 803 -31.78 -13.84 52.65
N ILE A 804 -30.51 -13.95 53.04
CA ILE A 804 -29.97 -14.98 53.94
C ILE A 804 -29.45 -14.25 55.17
N PHE A 805 -29.90 -14.56 56.39
CA PHE A 805 -29.50 -13.87 57.64
C PHE A 805 -29.51 -12.33 57.50
N GLY A 806 -30.62 -11.80 56.96
CA GLY A 806 -30.84 -10.38 56.67
C GLY A 806 -30.02 -9.79 55.52
N SER A 807 -29.05 -10.52 54.97
CA SER A 807 -28.15 -10.05 53.91
C SER A 807 -28.70 -10.43 52.52
N LYS A 808 -28.81 -9.44 51.62
CA LYS A 808 -29.31 -9.66 50.26
C LYS A 808 -28.33 -10.49 49.42
N VAL A 809 -28.86 -11.51 48.74
CA VAL A 809 -28.06 -12.37 47.85
C VAL A 809 -27.83 -11.68 46.50
N VAL A 810 -26.56 -11.56 46.15
CA VAL A 810 -26.05 -11.21 44.81
C VAL A 810 -24.82 -12.11 44.53
N PRO A 811 -24.40 -12.29 43.26
CA PRO A 811 -23.20 -13.07 42.97
C PRO A 811 -21.97 -12.48 43.69
N GLY A 812 -21.26 -13.31 44.44
CA GLY A 812 -20.13 -12.89 45.27
C GLY A 812 -20.50 -12.19 46.59
N ALA A 813 -21.78 -12.20 47.02
CA ALA A 813 -22.18 -11.67 48.32
C ALA A 813 -21.47 -12.44 49.47
N PRO A 814 -20.85 -11.77 50.47
CA PRO A 814 -20.13 -12.44 51.55
C PRO A 814 -20.96 -13.47 52.33
N VAL A 815 -22.29 -13.28 52.42
CA VAL A 815 -23.18 -14.21 53.12
C VAL A 815 -23.23 -15.61 52.50
N LEU A 816 -22.89 -15.76 51.22
CA LEU A 816 -22.80 -17.07 50.56
C LEU A 816 -21.73 -17.97 51.21
N SER A 817 -20.78 -17.43 51.97
CA SER A 817 -19.83 -18.23 52.77
C SER A 817 -20.47 -19.02 53.92
N ARG A 818 -21.71 -18.66 54.31
CA ARG A 818 -22.55 -19.35 55.32
C ARG A 818 -23.55 -20.32 54.69
N LEU A 819 -23.53 -20.47 53.36
CA LEU A 819 -24.36 -21.40 52.60
C LEU A 819 -23.52 -22.54 52.03
N GLY A 820 -23.90 -23.77 52.33
CA GLY A 820 -23.38 -24.98 51.70
C GLY A 820 -24.30 -25.45 50.60
N SER A 821 -23.77 -25.93 49.48
CA SER A 821 -24.61 -26.36 48.36
C SER A 821 -24.12 -27.58 47.58
N PHE A 822 -25.09 -28.36 47.12
CA PHE A 822 -24.94 -29.43 46.15
C PHE A 822 -26.09 -29.33 45.15
N VAL A 823 -25.78 -29.02 43.89
CA VAL A 823 -26.76 -28.84 42.80
C VAL A 823 -26.13 -29.36 41.50
N GLU A 824 -26.94 -29.96 40.61
CA GLU A 824 -26.53 -30.48 39.28
C GLU A 824 -25.48 -31.61 39.26
N GLY A 825 -25.24 -32.28 40.39
CA GLY A 825 -24.39 -33.46 40.48
C GLY A 825 -22.89 -33.13 40.65
N PRO A 826 -22.07 -34.07 41.17
CA PRO A 826 -20.75 -33.72 41.64
C PRO A 826 -19.66 -33.84 40.56
N GLY A 827 -19.11 -32.68 40.16
CA GLY A 827 -17.98 -32.56 39.22
C GLY A 827 -16.61 -32.95 39.79
N PHE A 828 -16.50 -34.09 40.47
CA PHE A 828 -15.23 -34.55 41.07
C PHE A 828 -14.18 -34.96 40.02
N LEU A 829 -12.91 -34.70 40.34
CA LEU A 829 -11.76 -35.21 39.58
C LEU A 829 -11.60 -36.72 39.85
N PRO A 830 -11.83 -37.60 38.85
CA PRO A 830 -12.03 -39.03 39.10
C PRO A 830 -10.73 -39.78 39.42
N HIS A 831 -9.57 -39.19 39.14
CA HIS A 831 -8.25 -39.77 39.41
C HIS A 831 -7.71 -39.44 40.80
N LEU A 832 -8.22 -38.38 41.45
CA LEU A 832 -7.86 -37.98 42.82
C LEU A 832 -8.68 -38.77 43.85
N SER A 833 -8.20 -38.83 45.10
CA SER A 833 -8.99 -39.40 46.20
C SER A 833 -10.18 -38.52 46.58
N GLY A 834 -11.09 -39.04 47.41
CA GLY A 834 -12.14 -38.23 48.01
C GLY A 834 -11.57 -37.09 48.85
N ARG A 835 -10.52 -37.35 49.65
CA ARG A 835 -9.87 -36.33 50.50
C ARG A 835 -9.25 -35.21 49.65
N ASP A 836 -8.50 -35.57 48.61
CA ASP A 836 -7.87 -34.62 47.69
C ASP A 836 -8.90 -33.71 47.00
N ASN A 837 -10.05 -34.26 46.60
CA ASN A 837 -11.12 -33.49 45.97
C ASN A 837 -11.68 -32.42 46.94
N LEU A 838 -11.91 -32.78 48.21
CA LEU A 838 -12.40 -31.85 49.23
C LEU A 838 -11.37 -30.78 49.59
N GLU A 839 -10.09 -31.15 49.74
CA GLU A 839 -9.01 -30.21 49.99
C GLU A 839 -8.81 -29.23 48.82
N LEU A 840 -8.84 -29.72 47.57
CA LEU A 840 -8.72 -28.89 46.38
C LEU A 840 -9.89 -27.92 46.26
N TYR A 841 -11.12 -28.39 46.50
CA TYR A 841 -12.32 -27.55 46.54
C TYR A 841 -12.19 -26.44 47.60
N TRP A 842 -11.78 -26.78 48.82
CA TRP A 842 -11.61 -25.78 49.88
C TRP A 842 -10.55 -24.73 49.52
N ARG A 843 -9.37 -25.17 49.04
CA ARG A 843 -8.28 -24.27 48.61
C ARG A 843 -8.74 -23.32 47.49
N ALA A 844 -9.61 -23.77 46.58
CA ALA A 844 -10.18 -22.94 45.52
C ALA A 844 -11.11 -21.81 46.04
N THR A 845 -11.64 -21.90 47.27
CA THR A 845 -12.42 -20.82 47.89
C THR A 845 -11.57 -19.66 48.43
N GLY A 846 -10.25 -19.87 48.59
CA GLY A 846 -9.35 -18.90 49.23
C GLY A 846 -9.53 -18.74 50.74
N ARG A 847 -10.40 -19.54 51.39
CA ARG A 847 -10.64 -19.51 52.84
C ARG A 847 -9.49 -20.15 53.65
N PRO A 848 -9.28 -19.77 54.92
CA PRO A 848 -8.29 -20.41 55.79
C PRO A 848 -8.48 -21.93 55.89
N PRO A 849 -7.43 -22.76 55.87
CA PRO A 849 -7.57 -24.21 56.00
C PRO A 849 -8.16 -24.69 57.34
N ALA A 850 -7.97 -23.93 58.42
CA ALA A 850 -8.52 -24.24 59.74
C ALA A 850 -10.06 -24.24 59.74
N ASP A 851 -10.67 -23.35 58.96
CA ASP A 851 -12.11 -23.16 58.86
C ASP A 851 -12.80 -24.26 58.01
N ALA A 852 -12.06 -25.25 57.50
CA ALA A 852 -12.60 -26.26 56.58
C ALA A 852 -13.48 -27.32 57.26
N HIS A 853 -13.22 -27.64 58.53
CA HIS A 853 -13.87 -28.73 59.28
C HIS A 853 -13.89 -30.09 58.54
N LEU A 854 -12.84 -30.37 57.76
CA LEU A 854 -12.76 -31.49 56.81
C LEU A 854 -13.10 -32.84 57.45
N ASP A 855 -12.55 -33.16 58.62
CA ASP A 855 -12.74 -34.48 59.23
C ASP A 855 -14.14 -34.64 59.88
N GLU A 856 -14.79 -33.57 60.39
CA GLU A 856 -16.21 -33.65 60.81
C GLU A 856 -17.13 -33.83 59.58
N ALA A 857 -16.86 -33.15 58.47
CA ALA A 857 -17.60 -33.34 57.22
C ALA A 857 -17.45 -34.77 56.66
N LEU A 858 -16.28 -35.38 56.80
CA LEU A 858 -16.01 -36.76 56.39
C LEU A 858 -16.62 -37.81 57.33
N GLU A 859 -16.65 -37.55 58.64
CA GLU A 859 -17.36 -38.37 59.62
C GLU A 859 -18.87 -38.38 59.32
N ILE A 860 -19.47 -37.21 59.17
CA ILE A 860 -20.91 -37.04 58.88
C ILE A 860 -21.30 -37.70 57.54
N ALA A 861 -20.42 -37.66 56.53
CA ALA A 861 -20.64 -38.32 55.24
C ALA A 861 -20.53 -39.85 55.30
N GLY A 862 -19.96 -40.43 56.36
CA GLY A 862 -19.91 -41.87 56.57
C GLY A 862 -19.22 -42.65 55.45
N LEU A 863 -18.08 -42.17 54.97
CA LEU A 863 -17.25 -42.82 53.93
C LEU A 863 -16.15 -43.73 54.51
N GLY A 864 -15.64 -43.41 55.71
CA GLY A 864 -14.51 -44.12 56.33
C GLY A 864 -13.29 -44.21 55.40
N ASN A 865 -12.55 -45.32 55.48
CA ASN A 865 -11.35 -45.62 54.67
C ASN A 865 -11.61 -45.67 53.14
N ALA A 866 -12.83 -45.41 52.66
CA ALA A 866 -13.08 -45.17 51.26
C ALA A 866 -12.54 -43.81 50.79
N VAL A 867 -12.42 -42.83 51.69
CA VAL A 867 -12.08 -41.44 51.36
C VAL A 867 -10.75 -41.32 50.65
N ASP A 868 -9.75 -42.13 51.03
CA ASP A 868 -8.39 -42.07 50.47
C ASP A 868 -8.25 -42.86 49.14
N ARG A 869 -9.33 -43.47 48.64
CA ARG A 869 -9.37 -44.13 47.32
C ARG A 869 -9.84 -43.19 46.21
N ALA A 870 -9.31 -43.38 45.00
CA ALA A 870 -9.64 -42.55 43.83
C ALA A 870 -11.13 -42.60 43.46
N VAL A 871 -11.75 -41.44 43.23
CA VAL A 871 -13.21 -41.28 43.07
C VAL A 871 -13.79 -42.07 41.88
N ARG A 872 -12.99 -42.41 40.86
CA ARG A 872 -13.39 -43.34 39.77
C ARG A 872 -13.85 -44.72 40.26
N THR A 873 -13.48 -45.12 41.49
CA THR A 873 -13.86 -46.40 42.10
C THR A 873 -15.16 -46.35 42.90
N TYR A 874 -15.77 -45.16 43.03
CA TYR A 874 -16.94 -44.94 43.88
C TYR A 874 -18.24 -45.34 43.17
N SER A 875 -19.14 -46.00 43.91
CA SER A 875 -20.54 -46.14 43.50
C SER A 875 -21.24 -44.76 43.40
N GLN A 876 -22.45 -44.73 42.84
CA GLN A 876 -23.26 -43.51 42.81
C GLN A 876 -23.49 -42.96 44.22
N GLY A 877 -23.90 -43.80 45.17
CA GLY A 877 -24.12 -43.38 46.56
C GLY A 877 -22.86 -42.95 47.31
N MET A 878 -21.69 -43.52 46.99
CA MET A 878 -20.41 -43.03 47.53
C MET A 878 -20.05 -41.63 46.97
N ARG A 879 -20.30 -41.38 45.68
CA ARG A 879 -20.16 -40.03 45.08
C ARG A 879 -21.15 -39.04 45.69
N GLN A 880 -22.38 -39.45 45.95
CA GLN A 880 -23.42 -38.63 46.58
C GLN A 880 -23.03 -38.25 48.03
N ARG A 881 -22.51 -39.20 48.82
CA ARG A 881 -21.97 -38.93 50.17
C ARG A 881 -20.79 -37.97 50.13
N LEU A 882 -19.86 -38.12 49.19
CA LEU A 882 -18.73 -37.20 49.03
C LEU A 882 -19.21 -35.79 48.61
N ALA A 883 -20.25 -35.69 47.79
CA ALA A 883 -20.85 -34.41 47.39
C ALA A 883 -21.46 -33.66 48.57
N ILE A 884 -22.11 -34.38 49.49
CA ILE A 884 -22.66 -33.83 50.73
C ILE A 884 -21.53 -33.47 51.71
N ALA A 885 -20.44 -34.25 51.78
CA ALA A 885 -19.23 -33.85 52.51
C ALA A 885 -18.69 -32.50 52.02
N GLN A 886 -18.61 -32.31 50.69
CA GLN A 886 -18.18 -31.05 50.07
C GLN A 886 -19.11 -29.87 50.42
N ALA A 887 -20.43 -30.10 50.38
CA ALA A 887 -21.42 -29.09 50.75
C ALA A 887 -21.42 -28.76 52.27
N MET A 888 -20.87 -29.64 53.11
CA MET A 888 -20.73 -29.43 54.56
C MET A 888 -19.37 -28.84 54.98
N LEU A 889 -18.42 -28.62 54.05
CA LEU A 889 -17.15 -27.96 54.39
C LEU A 889 -17.39 -26.54 54.92
N GLY A 890 -16.75 -26.21 56.03
CA GLY A 890 -17.01 -24.98 56.78
C GLY A 890 -18.29 -24.97 57.62
N LEU A 891 -18.95 -26.13 57.77
CA LEU A 891 -20.15 -26.37 58.59
C LEU A 891 -21.23 -25.28 58.48
N PRO A 892 -21.66 -24.92 57.26
CA PRO A 892 -22.56 -23.78 57.01
C PRO A 892 -23.91 -23.90 57.73
N ASP A 893 -24.42 -22.75 58.19
CA ASP A 893 -25.70 -22.62 58.90
C ASP A 893 -26.91 -23.02 58.03
N LEU A 894 -26.78 -22.87 56.71
CA LEU A 894 -27.79 -23.20 55.70
C LEU A 894 -27.19 -24.14 54.65
N LEU A 895 -27.78 -25.33 54.51
CA LEU A 895 -27.36 -26.36 53.55
C LEU A 895 -28.45 -26.56 52.48
N VAL A 896 -28.08 -26.58 51.20
CA VAL A 896 -29.01 -26.60 50.05
C VAL A 896 -28.65 -27.74 49.09
N LEU A 897 -29.50 -28.76 48.97
CA LEU A 897 -29.21 -30.00 48.25
C LEU A 897 -30.29 -30.30 47.18
N ASP A 898 -29.90 -30.39 45.91
CA ASP A 898 -30.80 -30.77 44.81
C ASP A 898 -30.80 -32.31 44.65
N GLU A 899 -31.96 -32.93 44.85
CA GLU A 899 -32.20 -34.39 44.83
C GLU A 899 -31.11 -35.26 45.51
N PRO A 900 -30.82 -35.05 46.82
CA PRO A 900 -29.72 -35.71 47.54
C PRO A 900 -29.82 -37.24 47.59
N THR A 901 -30.97 -37.81 47.28
CA THR A 901 -31.30 -39.25 47.33
C THR A 901 -31.34 -39.96 45.98
N ASN A 902 -31.17 -39.23 44.87
CA ASN A 902 -31.39 -39.80 43.52
C ASN A 902 -30.38 -40.91 43.18
N GLY A 903 -30.89 -42.11 42.90
CA GLY A 903 -30.12 -43.33 42.61
C GLY A 903 -29.41 -43.95 43.82
N LEU A 904 -29.90 -43.70 45.04
CA LEU A 904 -29.57 -44.48 46.23
C LEU A 904 -30.51 -45.70 46.37
N ASP A 905 -30.05 -46.76 47.04
CA ASP A 905 -30.93 -47.86 47.46
C ASP A 905 -31.71 -47.49 48.76
N PRO A 906 -32.81 -48.19 49.10
CA PRO A 906 -33.62 -47.82 50.27
C PRO A 906 -32.85 -47.77 51.61
N PRO A 907 -31.90 -48.69 51.91
CA PRO A 907 -31.00 -48.54 53.05
C PRO A 907 -30.16 -47.25 53.02
N GLN A 908 -29.56 -46.91 51.88
CA GLN A 908 -28.76 -45.69 51.74
C GLN A 908 -29.61 -44.42 51.88
N ILE A 909 -30.86 -44.41 51.40
CA ILE A 909 -31.84 -43.33 51.63
C ILE A 909 -32.15 -43.20 53.13
N ALA A 910 -32.38 -44.32 53.83
CA ALA A 910 -32.67 -44.32 55.26
C ALA A 910 -31.51 -43.78 56.11
N GLU A 911 -30.25 -44.07 55.75
CA GLU A 911 -29.07 -43.46 56.39
C GLU A 911 -28.92 -41.98 56.03
N MET A 912 -29.12 -41.59 54.76
CA MET A 912 -29.03 -40.19 54.32
C MET A 912 -30.02 -39.30 55.11
N ARG A 913 -31.24 -39.78 55.30
CA ARG A 913 -32.28 -39.17 56.14
C ARG A 913 -31.87 -39.01 57.62
N LYS A 914 -30.99 -39.85 58.16
CA LYS A 914 -30.44 -39.63 59.51
C LYS A 914 -29.44 -38.48 59.49
N VAL A 915 -28.51 -38.46 58.52
CA VAL A 915 -27.49 -37.41 58.36
C VAL A 915 -28.12 -36.02 58.20
N LEU A 916 -29.14 -35.87 57.36
CA LEU A 916 -29.79 -34.56 57.15
C LEU A 916 -30.52 -34.06 58.39
N ARG A 917 -31.19 -34.96 59.13
CA ARG A 917 -31.89 -34.60 60.38
C ARG A 917 -30.93 -34.36 61.56
N SER A 918 -29.82 -35.09 61.65
CA SER A 918 -28.81 -34.85 62.69
C SER A 918 -28.00 -33.57 62.44
N TYR A 919 -27.80 -33.19 61.17
CA TYR A 919 -27.22 -31.88 60.82
C TYR A 919 -28.15 -30.74 61.24
N ALA A 920 -29.45 -30.82 60.91
CA ALA A 920 -30.43 -29.80 61.30
C ALA A 920 -30.62 -29.68 62.83
N ALA A 921 -30.57 -30.81 63.56
CA ALA A 921 -30.67 -30.84 65.02
C ALA A 921 -29.53 -30.10 65.76
N LYS A 922 -28.42 -29.73 65.07
CA LYS A 922 -27.35 -28.87 65.59
C LYS A 922 -27.64 -27.35 65.39
N ASP A 923 -28.91 -26.94 65.44
CA ASP A 923 -29.41 -25.58 65.09
C ASP A 923 -28.97 -25.09 63.69
N ARG A 924 -29.05 -25.99 62.69
CA ARG A 924 -28.75 -25.68 61.28
C ARG A 924 -29.98 -25.91 60.42
N THR A 925 -29.99 -25.31 59.24
CA THR A 925 -31.15 -25.32 58.34
C THR A 925 -30.80 -26.10 57.08
N VAL A 926 -31.69 -27.00 56.64
CA VAL A 926 -31.44 -27.87 55.49
C VAL A 926 -32.60 -27.75 54.51
N ILE A 927 -32.32 -27.33 53.28
CA ILE A 927 -33.27 -27.29 52.18
C ILE A 927 -32.91 -28.42 51.22
N VAL A 928 -33.83 -29.34 50.99
CA VAL A 928 -33.70 -30.39 49.97
C VAL A 928 -34.73 -30.20 48.89
N SER A 929 -34.38 -30.45 47.63
CA SER A 929 -35.38 -30.74 46.60
C SER A 929 -35.62 -32.25 46.52
N SER A 930 -36.86 -32.66 46.23
CA SER A 930 -37.16 -34.04 45.83
C SER A 930 -38.46 -34.05 45.02
N HIS A 931 -38.59 -35.04 44.14
CA HIS A 931 -39.86 -35.41 43.50
C HIS A 931 -40.51 -36.63 44.17
N LEU A 932 -39.87 -37.23 45.19
CA LEU A 932 -40.33 -38.43 45.89
C LEU A 932 -41.07 -38.04 47.18
N LEU A 933 -42.40 -38.01 47.13
CA LEU A 933 -43.26 -37.49 48.21
C LEU A 933 -43.09 -38.26 49.53
N GLY A 934 -43.07 -39.60 49.48
CA GLY A 934 -42.81 -40.45 50.65
C GLY A 934 -41.38 -40.34 51.24
N GLU A 935 -40.44 -39.73 50.51
CA GLU A 935 -39.13 -39.40 51.06
C GLU A 935 -39.21 -38.13 51.91
N VAL A 936 -39.87 -37.09 51.40
CA VAL A 936 -40.07 -35.80 52.08
C VAL A 936 -40.94 -35.98 53.32
N GLU A 937 -42.01 -36.76 53.25
CA GLU A 937 -42.91 -37.10 54.37
C GLU A 937 -42.15 -37.64 55.59
N GLN A 938 -41.10 -38.44 55.36
CA GLN A 938 -40.34 -39.12 56.41
C GLN A 938 -39.04 -38.39 56.81
N THR A 939 -38.66 -37.34 56.08
CA THR A 939 -37.36 -36.64 56.22
C THR A 939 -37.50 -35.18 56.65
N CYS A 940 -38.52 -34.48 56.15
CA CYS A 940 -38.65 -33.04 56.27
C CYS A 940 -39.62 -32.64 57.39
N SER A 941 -39.32 -31.54 58.07
CA SER A 941 -40.21 -30.92 59.05
C SER A 941 -41.30 -30.07 58.38
N HIS A 942 -40.94 -29.41 57.29
CA HIS A 942 -41.76 -28.47 56.53
C HIS A 942 -41.62 -28.78 55.04
N ALA A 943 -42.60 -28.38 54.23
CA ALA A 943 -42.51 -28.49 52.78
C ALA A 943 -43.01 -27.21 52.07
N VAL A 944 -42.52 -27.01 50.85
CA VAL A 944 -42.92 -25.97 49.90
C VAL A 944 -43.29 -26.67 48.60
N VAL A 945 -44.58 -26.67 48.26
CA VAL A 945 -45.11 -27.29 47.04
C VAL A 945 -45.10 -26.27 45.91
N MET A 946 -44.33 -26.56 44.85
CA MET A 946 -44.24 -25.75 43.63
C MET A 946 -44.89 -26.45 42.43
N HIS A 947 -45.54 -25.67 41.56
CA HIS A 947 -45.99 -26.13 40.24
C HIS A 947 -45.87 -24.97 39.25
N ARG A 948 -45.35 -25.24 38.04
CA ARG A 948 -45.14 -24.26 36.94
C ARG A 948 -44.49 -22.94 37.39
N GLY A 949 -43.46 -23.03 38.25
CA GLY A 949 -42.69 -21.89 38.74
C GLY A 949 -43.33 -21.10 39.89
N ARG A 950 -44.55 -21.44 40.32
CA ARG A 950 -45.31 -20.76 41.37
C ARG A 950 -45.38 -21.58 42.67
N LEU A 951 -45.62 -20.89 43.78
CA LEU A 951 -46.01 -21.51 45.05
C LEU A 951 -47.47 -21.99 44.98
N ILE A 952 -47.72 -23.21 45.48
CA ILE A 952 -49.07 -23.78 45.66
C ILE A 952 -49.43 -23.86 47.14
N SER A 953 -48.49 -24.34 47.98
CA SER A 953 -48.68 -24.42 49.44
C SER A 953 -47.34 -24.48 50.16
N ASN A 954 -47.28 -24.00 51.40
CA ASN A 954 -46.14 -24.20 52.30
C ASN A 954 -46.61 -24.34 53.75
N GLY A 955 -45.86 -25.11 54.55
CA GLY A 955 -46.14 -25.30 55.98
C GLY A 955 -45.47 -26.54 56.57
N PRO A 956 -45.77 -26.87 57.84
CA PRO A 956 -45.34 -28.12 58.47
C PRO A 956 -45.92 -29.33 57.74
N VAL A 957 -45.13 -30.40 57.54
CA VAL A 957 -45.59 -31.60 56.81
C VAL A 957 -46.81 -32.24 57.48
N ALA A 958 -46.85 -32.26 58.80
CA ALA A 958 -48.00 -32.77 59.57
C ALA A 958 -49.29 -31.95 59.34
N GLU A 959 -49.19 -30.64 59.11
CA GLU A 959 -50.36 -29.81 58.81
C GLU A 959 -50.87 -30.09 57.39
N LEU A 960 -49.96 -30.19 56.41
CA LEU A 960 -50.30 -30.54 55.03
C LEU A 960 -51.00 -31.91 54.96
N LEU A 961 -50.49 -32.92 55.68
CA LEU A 961 -51.15 -34.23 55.82
C LEU A 961 -52.53 -34.14 56.49
N SER A 962 -52.69 -33.28 57.53
CA SER A 962 -53.97 -33.12 58.23
C SER A 962 -55.08 -32.55 57.35
N ARG A 963 -54.73 -31.68 56.39
CA ARG A 963 -55.68 -31.17 55.38
C ARG A 963 -56.18 -32.28 54.46
N GLY A 964 -55.33 -33.26 54.14
CA GLY A 964 -55.67 -34.46 53.36
C GLY A 964 -56.62 -35.45 54.05
N HIS A 965 -56.55 -35.53 55.38
CA HIS A 965 -57.40 -36.45 56.17
C HIS A 965 -58.90 -36.07 56.10
N LEU A 966 -59.23 -34.82 55.73
CA LEU A 966 -60.62 -34.39 55.47
C LEU A 966 -61.19 -35.00 54.17
N ASN A 967 -60.33 -35.34 53.21
CA ASN A 967 -60.69 -35.96 51.92
C ASN A 967 -60.45 -37.49 51.89
N GLY A 968 -60.05 -38.09 53.02
CA GLY A 968 -59.91 -39.55 53.18
C GLY A 968 -58.54 -40.15 52.84
N SER A 969 -57.53 -39.34 52.49
CA SER A 969 -56.15 -39.81 52.30
C SER A 969 -55.37 -39.87 53.61
N THR A 970 -54.33 -40.72 53.63
CA THR A 970 -53.37 -40.89 54.73
C THR A 970 -51.91 -40.68 54.31
N ARG A 971 -51.63 -40.17 53.10
CA ARG A 971 -50.27 -40.01 52.54
C ARG A 971 -50.05 -38.64 51.91
N LEU A 972 -48.81 -38.15 51.92
CA LEU A 972 -48.43 -36.88 51.27
C LEU A 972 -48.58 -36.93 49.73
N GLU A 973 -48.57 -38.14 49.17
CA GLU A 973 -48.70 -38.41 47.73
C GLU A 973 -50.07 -37.99 47.17
N ASP A 974 -51.16 -38.50 47.74
CA ASP A 974 -52.52 -38.18 47.26
C ASP A 974 -52.89 -36.70 47.52
N VAL A 975 -52.41 -36.12 48.63
CA VAL A 975 -52.59 -34.70 48.97
C VAL A 975 -51.89 -33.80 47.96
N PHE A 976 -50.74 -34.22 47.45
CA PHE A 976 -50.04 -33.49 46.40
C PHE A 976 -50.78 -33.58 45.06
N LEU A 977 -51.36 -34.74 44.71
CA LEU A 977 -52.20 -34.91 43.51
C LEU A 977 -53.45 -34.02 43.55
N ASP A 978 -54.16 -33.99 44.68
CA ASP A 978 -55.32 -33.10 44.94
C ASP A 978 -54.93 -31.61 44.78
N LEU A 979 -53.77 -31.21 45.32
CA LEU A 979 -53.27 -29.82 45.24
C LEU A 979 -52.76 -29.39 43.85
N ILE A 980 -52.35 -30.31 42.96
CA ILE A 980 -51.94 -29.96 41.58
C ILE A 980 -53.05 -30.14 40.54
N GLY A 981 -54.12 -30.86 40.88
CA GLY A 981 -55.33 -30.97 40.06
C GLY A 981 -55.28 -32.01 38.93
N GLU A 982 -54.47 -33.06 39.08
CA GLU A 982 -54.51 -34.21 38.15
C GLU A 982 -55.54 -35.24 38.63
N GLN A 983 -56.70 -35.28 37.97
CA GLN A 983 -57.59 -36.44 38.04
C GLN A 983 -56.99 -37.60 37.22
N VAL A 984 -57.17 -38.82 37.74
CA VAL A 984 -56.88 -40.10 37.06
C VAL A 984 -58.04 -40.45 36.12
#